data_AF-A0A1T5LV91-F1
#
_entry.id   AF-A0A1T5LV91-F1
#
_cell.length_a   1.000
_cell.length_b   1.000
_cell.length_c   1.000
_cell.angle_alpha   90.00
_cell.angle_beta   90.00
_cell.angle_gamma   90.00
#
_symmetry.space_group_name_H-M   'P 1'
#
loop_
_entity.id
_entity.type
_entity.pdbx_description
1 polymer ?
#
loop_
_entity_poly.entity_id
_entity_poly.type
_entity_poly.pdbx_seq_one_letter_code
_entity_poly.pdbx_strand_id
1 'polypeptide(L)'
;MSKPEKVIRVMDRVEEKINKYKEESLIGMVEIDEESYQAIINFSKSLICEEEFVLKEEKYEIISIALVNFAIQEYKNGQFWHEFAIKLDLDVVDVMKICKQAIEKFCNIKELYFHIGNKNKGYVTSILTHAIIPNSSLPKFIEFLQDIYFKDLEEDYIDAEVEELVQYMHRLFTKYLEDEDIRLIVQGSKMTIARQQLPKSFRIAFVRAASIVAPIIERLLFYINQVNYGEVIEYLANDRFDEYFSDYDYTNRKLKSVSYKHRIRKENIKKFHMAQYYYENRNLYLQIPRQIIDSDYIEREIQLEIVFGDSVIHQEKMLLTKSRLFFKTEQILVQIPKFHSEISYRIKSGDKVIYSSGKVLFRNYIIFDLKGNEISPKKLTDETVKVITYAQNQVLKDDAEIDIAYVSNYRISTVFLNEESLLLINDKVLSTNVAAIKNELNNKWIYLGLQVKDSNNDVYDVYSQIPDITLRIPYRKEINDFIISFNGMNFILNEVSNVKLRTISDGSGDNLAIISIQAERFMNNNPAKIIIREKGTSRIYIEESIFILKSLDFKFDKSYYYKEKIARIIGLSSNEIELTEELKFPLKVNIKKNKVFSTEFNYDERRFLLVINIPIITWRFGHINSDMKACDNIWWEDIGDYKLYIKFPNKESKLHIVTGSNYEKIQGKKIGDEYKYSLDHLFQTVEKEPITLGVIVEGNEERITEVHFKPSIHNFSISYYDDSHVLRGLFASWSFLGKGKLYADIIYSPTTRLIKSYEIDRYDGIMDKDIELYYNEHEIVIYQLNEDDFFGEGIKKNILLHKKFIVGDPVIVKCKNKMLKGIKCISDSEKFELDNFYLKDIKFSRKRGYYEANGMYLIRDRFTGHKREWYFTKYNPFVIKPVEIGSDEISFEIVDKDEDGLIYDIKTKHINPRDEDGNESRYKLIDVVILEIMERGDKNGIKSY
;
A
#
# COMPACT_ATOMS: atom_id res chain seq x y z
N MET A 1 11.36 42.94 -69.29
CA MET A 1 10.85 41.56 -69.14
C MET A 1 10.35 41.40 -67.72
N SER A 2 9.33 40.57 -67.48
CA SER A 2 8.73 40.41 -66.15
C SER A 2 9.56 39.46 -65.30
N LYS A 3 9.78 39.82 -64.01
CA LYS A 3 10.33 38.92 -63.00
C LYS A 3 9.59 37.57 -63.05
N PRO A 4 10.27 36.42 -62.96
CA PRO A 4 9.60 35.12 -62.92
C PRO A 4 8.56 35.09 -61.78
N GLU A 5 7.38 34.52 -62.03
CA GLU A 5 6.29 34.51 -61.04
C GLU A 5 6.71 33.88 -59.70
N LYS A 6 7.55 32.84 -59.75
CA LYS A 6 8.11 32.19 -58.56
C LYS A 6 9.03 33.11 -57.74
N VAL A 7 9.81 33.97 -58.40
CA VAL A 7 10.68 34.94 -57.72
C VAL A 7 9.83 36.00 -57.02
N ILE A 8 8.76 36.48 -57.67
CA ILE A 8 7.81 37.44 -57.07
C ILE A 8 7.16 36.83 -55.82
N ARG A 9 6.63 35.61 -55.91
CA ARG A 9 5.98 34.94 -54.77
C ARG A 9 6.91 34.77 -53.58
N VAL A 10 8.20 34.51 -53.80
CA VAL A 10 9.17 34.43 -52.69
C VAL A 10 9.44 35.80 -52.07
N MET A 11 9.64 36.83 -52.89
CA MET A 11 9.83 38.20 -52.39
C MET A 11 8.63 38.64 -51.53
N ASP A 12 7.41 38.41 -52.00
CA ASP A 12 6.18 38.76 -51.26
C ASP A 12 6.11 38.03 -49.90
N ARG A 13 6.50 36.75 -49.85
CA ARG A 13 6.56 35.97 -48.59
C ARG A 13 7.65 36.47 -47.65
N VAL A 14 8.80 36.89 -48.17
CA VAL A 14 9.88 37.48 -47.35
C VAL A 14 9.41 38.81 -46.77
N GLU A 15 8.77 39.65 -47.58
CA GLU A 15 8.20 40.92 -47.15
C GLU A 15 7.11 40.74 -46.07
N GLU A 16 6.26 39.73 -46.21
CA GLU A 16 5.25 39.37 -45.19
C GLU A 16 5.93 39.05 -43.84
N LYS A 17 7.02 38.28 -43.85
CA LYS A 17 7.77 37.94 -42.61
C LYS A 17 8.49 39.16 -42.03
N ILE A 18 9.10 40.00 -42.87
CA ILE A 18 9.72 41.26 -42.42
C ILE A 18 8.67 42.16 -41.75
N ASN A 19 7.48 42.30 -42.33
CA ASN A 19 6.41 43.10 -41.73
C ASN A 19 5.91 42.51 -40.39
N LYS A 20 5.90 41.18 -40.26
CA LYS A 20 5.46 40.49 -39.04
C LYS A 20 6.47 40.60 -37.89
N TYR A 21 7.77 40.40 -38.16
CA TYR A 21 8.81 40.27 -37.13
C TYR A 21 9.75 41.49 -37.03
N LYS A 22 9.67 42.44 -37.97
CA LYS A 22 10.45 43.69 -38.00
C LYS A 22 11.96 43.43 -37.89
N GLU A 23 12.65 44.09 -36.95
CA GLU A 23 14.09 44.00 -36.74
C GLU A 23 14.57 42.59 -36.36
N GLU A 24 13.68 41.74 -35.82
CA GLU A 24 13.99 40.33 -35.52
C GLU A 24 13.86 39.42 -36.75
N SER A 25 13.34 39.91 -37.87
CA SER A 25 13.12 39.09 -39.06
C SER A 25 14.43 38.51 -39.61
N LEU A 26 14.39 37.22 -39.95
CA LEU A 26 15.47 36.50 -40.59
C LEU A 26 15.02 36.02 -41.97
N ILE A 27 15.82 36.25 -43.00
CA ILE A 27 15.46 35.93 -44.40
C ILE A 27 15.16 34.43 -44.58
N GLY A 28 15.89 33.56 -43.86
CA GLY A 28 15.74 32.11 -43.91
C GLY A 28 14.50 31.55 -43.21
N MET A 29 13.55 32.39 -42.79
CA MET A 29 12.24 31.97 -42.28
C MET A 29 11.24 31.58 -43.37
N VAL A 30 11.54 31.96 -44.63
CA VAL A 30 10.70 31.62 -45.77
C VAL A 30 11.22 30.33 -46.38
N GLU A 31 10.44 29.26 -46.23
CA GLU A 31 10.73 27.96 -46.83
C GLU A 31 10.42 28.00 -48.33
N ILE A 32 11.40 27.60 -49.15
CA ILE A 32 11.37 27.69 -50.62
C ILE A 32 11.54 26.30 -51.21
N ASP A 33 10.63 25.91 -52.11
CA ASP A 33 10.73 24.67 -52.87
C ASP A 33 11.90 24.71 -53.87
N GLU A 34 12.36 23.53 -54.29
CA GLU A 34 13.52 23.39 -55.20
C GLU A 34 13.35 24.20 -56.49
N GLU A 35 12.14 24.24 -57.07
CA GLU A 35 11.93 24.95 -58.33
C GLU A 35 12.01 26.48 -58.14
N SER A 36 11.45 26.99 -57.04
CA SER A 36 11.55 28.40 -56.66
C SER A 36 12.99 28.79 -56.29
N TYR A 37 13.73 27.90 -55.63
CA TYR A 37 15.15 28.08 -55.33
C TYR A 37 15.98 28.19 -56.61
N GLN A 38 15.84 27.25 -57.55
CA GLN A 38 16.54 27.32 -58.84
C GLN A 38 16.14 28.57 -59.64
N ALA A 39 14.87 28.98 -59.60
CA ALA A 39 14.42 30.22 -60.23
C ALA A 39 15.12 31.46 -59.66
N ILE A 40 15.30 31.52 -58.33
CA ILE A 40 16.00 32.62 -57.64
C ILE A 40 17.50 32.60 -57.94
N ILE A 41 18.13 31.42 -57.91
CA ILE A 41 19.57 31.28 -58.23
C ILE A 41 19.83 31.70 -59.67
N ASN A 42 19.07 31.20 -60.64
CA ASN A 42 19.23 31.55 -62.05
C ASN A 42 18.96 33.03 -62.31
N PHE A 43 17.92 33.59 -61.72
CA PHE A 43 17.63 35.01 -61.89
C PHE A 43 18.68 35.90 -61.22
N SER A 44 19.21 35.48 -60.06
CA SER A 44 20.33 36.17 -59.41
C SER A 44 21.61 36.14 -60.26
N LYS A 45 21.88 35.04 -60.98
CA LYS A 45 22.99 34.94 -61.95
C LYS A 45 22.84 35.99 -63.04
N SER A 46 21.69 36.05 -63.70
CA SER A 46 21.44 37.03 -64.78
C SER A 46 21.51 38.48 -64.28
N LEU A 47 21.10 38.76 -63.04
CA LEU A 47 21.25 40.08 -62.42
C LEU A 47 22.71 40.45 -62.09
N ILE A 48 23.55 39.46 -61.79
CA ILE A 48 25.00 39.65 -61.54
C ILE A 48 25.74 39.87 -62.87
N CYS A 49 25.39 39.12 -63.92
CA CYS A 49 25.93 39.27 -65.28
C CYS A 49 25.41 40.51 -66.04
N GLU A 50 24.45 41.25 -65.46
CA GLU A 50 23.77 42.39 -66.10
C GLU A 50 22.99 42.00 -67.39
N GLU A 51 22.57 40.74 -67.49
CA GLU A 51 21.73 40.22 -68.57
C GLU A 51 20.26 40.63 -68.40
N GLU A 52 19.85 40.90 -67.16
CA GLU A 52 18.49 41.29 -66.78
C GLU A 52 18.49 42.59 -65.95
N PHE A 53 17.42 43.38 -66.07
CA PHE A 53 17.29 44.69 -65.41
C PHE A 53 16.03 44.76 -64.53
N VAL A 54 16.24 45.07 -63.25
CA VAL A 54 15.19 45.32 -62.25
C VAL A 54 15.53 46.58 -61.45
N LEU A 55 14.60 47.05 -60.61
CA LEU A 55 14.92 48.18 -59.73
C LEU A 55 16.07 47.83 -58.80
N LYS A 56 16.88 48.82 -58.43
CA LYS A 56 18.10 48.62 -57.64
C LYS A 56 17.82 47.93 -56.31
N GLU A 57 16.70 48.26 -55.67
CA GLU A 57 16.26 47.66 -54.41
C GLU A 57 15.86 46.19 -54.59
N GLU A 58 15.08 45.89 -55.64
CA GLU A 58 14.70 44.52 -56.00
C GLU A 58 15.92 43.65 -56.34
N LYS A 59 16.92 44.23 -57.03
CA LYS A 59 18.20 43.54 -57.30
C LYS A 59 18.89 43.13 -56.00
N TYR A 60 18.94 44.02 -55.02
CA TYR A 60 19.57 43.72 -53.74
C TYR A 60 18.82 42.66 -52.94
N GLU A 61 17.49 42.72 -52.93
CA GLU A 61 16.63 41.75 -52.29
C GLU A 61 16.80 40.34 -52.88
N ILE A 62 16.66 40.20 -54.21
CA ILE A 62 16.74 38.90 -54.89
C ILE A 62 18.10 38.24 -54.66
N ILE A 63 19.18 39.01 -54.78
CA ILE A 63 20.55 38.50 -54.54
C ILE A 63 20.72 38.11 -53.06
N SER A 64 20.15 38.88 -52.12
CA SER A 64 20.22 38.56 -50.68
C SER A 64 19.46 37.29 -50.32
N ILE A 65 18.27 37.10 -50.89
CA ILE A 65 17.47 35.88 -50.76
C ILE A 65 18.23 34.69 -51.35
N ALA A 66 18.86 34.85 -52.53
CA ALA A 66 19.66 33.82 -53.17
C ALA A 66 20.85 33.39 -52.28
N LEU A 67 21.57 34.34 -51.69
CA LEU A 67 22.71 34.06 -50.80
C LEU A 67 22.29 33.28 -49.55
N VAL A 68 21.18 33.67 -48.92
CA VAL A 68 20.69 32.99 -47.70
C VAL A 68 20.17 31.60 -48.02
N ASN A 69 19.44 31.41 -49.13
CA ASN A 69 18.95 30.09 -49.51
C ASN A 69 20.08 29.16 -49.97
N PHE A 70 21.09 29.69 -50.65
CA PHE A 70 22.32 28.93 -50.92
C PHE A 70 23.01 28.49 -49.62
N ALA A 71 23.06 29.38 -48.62
CA ALA A 71 23.61 29.04 -47.31
C ALA A 71 22.80 27.94 -46.60
N ILE A 72 21.49 27.90 -46.78
CA ILE A 72 20.62 26.87 -46.21
C ILE A 72 20.85 25.53 -46.92
N GLN A 73 20.76 25.51 -48.25
CA GLN A 73 20.64 24.26 -49.02
C GLN A 73 21.97 23.64 -49.45
N GLU A 74 22.94 24.44 -49.91
CA GLU A 74 24.11 23.92 -50.63
C GLU A 74 25.46 24.19 -49.93
N TYR A 75 25.52 25.11 -48.97
CA TYR A 75 26.79 25.46 -48.32
C TYR A 75 27.36 24.34 -47.43
N LYS A 76 28.60 23.93 -47.71
CA LYS A 76 29.28 22.79 -47.06
C LYS A 76 30.36 23.20 -46.04
N ASN A 77 30.20 24.35 -45.39
CA ASN A 77 31.13 24.87 -44.36
C ASN A 77 32.57 25.13 -44.87
N GLY A 78 32.77 25.34 -46.18
CA GLY A 78 34.04 25.74 -46.78
C GLY A 78 34.13 27.25 -47.05
N GLN A 79 34.76 27.64 -48.16
CA GLN A 79 34.88 29.05 -48.57
C GLN A 79 33.58 29.53 -49.24
N PHE A 80 32.69 30.13 -48.46
CA PHE A 80 31.34 30.53 -48.88
C PHE A 80 31.27 31.18 -50.27
N TRP A 81 32.08 32.23 -50.50
CA TRP A 81 32.09 32.96 -51.76
C TRP A 81 32.56 32.14 -52.97
N HIS A 82 33.48 31.20 -52.75
CA HIS A 82 33.97 30.32 -53.79
C HIS A 82 32.90 29.29 -54.16
N GLU A 83 32.24 28.68 -53.16
CA GLU A 83 31.16 27.72 -53.40
C GLU A 83 29.96 28.38 -54.11
N PHE A 84 29.60 29.60 -53.73
CA PHE A 84 28.52 30.34 -54.39
C PHE A 84 28.88 30.73 -55.84
N ALA A 85 30.13 31.16 -56.08
CA ALA A 85 30.59 31.47 -57.43
C ALA A 85 30.63 30.23 -58.34
N ILE A 86 31.01 29.06 -57.81
CA ILE A 86 30.92 27.78 -58.53
C ILE A 86 29.46 27.46 -58.88
N LYS A 87 28.52 27.67 -57.95
CA LYS A 87 27.09 27.43 -58.21
C LYS A 87 26.57 28.32 -59.34
N LEU A 88 27.04 29.56 -59.41
CA LEU A 88 26.66 30.50 -60.47
C LEU A 88 27.48 30.33 -61.76
N ASP A 89 28.57 29.57 -61.75
CA ASP A 89 29.55 29.48 -62.85
C ASP A 89 30.09 30.87 -63.24
N LEU A 90 30.57 31.63 -62.25
CA LEU A 90 31.10 33.00 -62.39
C LEU A 90 32.43 33.20 -61.65
N ASP A 91 33.14 34.30 -61.96
CA ASP A 91 34.35 34.68 -61.24
C ASP A 91 34.04 35.11 -59.79
N VAL A 92 34.87 34.62 -58.85
CA VAL A 92 34.67 34.85 -57.41
C VAL A 92 34.76 36.34 -57.04
N VAL A 93 35.61 37.12 -57.72
CA VAL A 93 35.83 38.54 -57.40
C VAL A 93 34.59 39.36 -57.74
N ASP A 94 33.98 39.09 -58.90
CA ASP A 94 32.79 39.80 -59.38
C ASP A 94 31.56 39.46 -58.53
N VAL A 95 31.37 38.17 -58.23
CA VAL A 95 30.32 37.69 -57.31
C VAL A 95 30.49 38.34 -55.94
N MET A 96 31.69 38.33 -55.36
CA MET A 96 31.95 38.93 -54.05
C MET A 96 31.64 40.43 -54.01
N LYS A 97 32.00 41.17 -55.07
CA LYS A 97 31.79 42.62 -55.13
C LYS A 97 30.29 42.96 -55.13
N ILE A 98 29.53 42.32 -56.01
CA ILE A 98 28.11 42.61 -56.21
C ILE A 98 27.28 42.09 -55.02
N CYS A 99 27.54 40.86 -54.58
CA CYS A 99 26.76 40.23 -53.51
C CYS A 99 26.97 40.87 -52.14
N LYS A 100 28.18 41.32 -51.80
CA LYS A 100 28.42 42.05 -50.54
C LYS A 100 27.64 43.35 -50.47
N GLN A 101 27.63 44.10 -51.58
CA GLN A 101 26.86 45.33 -51.67
C GLN A 101 25.36 45.05 -51.57
N ALA A 102 24.89 43.97 -52.22
CA ALA A 102 23.49 43.57 -52.17
C ALA A 102 23.01 43.27 -50.74
N ILE A 103 23.69 42.37 -50.02
CA ILE A 103 23.27 41.98 -48.66
C ILE A 103 23.35 43.15 -47.67
N GLU A 104 24.39 43.98 -47.74
CA GLU A 104 24.54 45.15 -46.87
C GLU A 104 23.47 46.20 -47.12
N LYS A 105 23.14 46.46 -48.40
CA LYS A 105 22.11 47.43 -48.76
C LYS A 105 20.72 46.92 -48.46
N PHE A 106 20.42 45.65 -48.74
CA PHE A 106 19.14 45.06 -48.42
C PHE A 106 18.86 45.08 -46.92
N CYS A 107 19.82 44.62 -46.09
CA CYS A 107 19.67 44.66 -44.64
C CYS A 107 19.49 46.10 -44.12
N ASN A 108 20.23 47.08 -44.64
CA ASN A 108 20.03 48.49 -44.25
C ASN A 108 18.66 49.04 -44.66
N ILE A 109 18.20 48.77 -45.89
CA ILE A 109 16.92 49.30 -46.40
C ILE A 109 15.74 48.74 -45.61
N LYS A 110 15.82 47.46 -45.22
CA LYS A 110 14.76 46.74 -44.51
C LYS A 110 14.97 46.69 -42.99
N GLU A 111 15.95 47.45 -42.46
CA GLU A 111 16.29 47.49 -41.03
C GLU A 111 16.56 46.10 -40.40
N LEU A 112 17.09 45.17 -41.21
CA LEU A 112 17.44 43.82 -40.77
C LEU A 112 18.84 43.80 -40.14
N TYR A 113 19.05 42.86 -39.22
CA TYR A 113 20.35 42.70 -38.57
C TYR A 113 21.49 42.44 -39.57
N PHE A 114 22.59 43.19 -39.43
CA PHE A 114 23.81 43.01 -40.18
C PHE A 114 25.03 43.03 -39.24
N HIS A 115 25.86 41.98 -39.28
CA HIS A 115 27.01 41.85 -38.38
C HIS A 115 28.20 42.70 -38.86
N ILE A 116 28.53 43.73 -38.07
CA ILE A 116 29.71 44.58 -38.30
C ILE A 116 30.94 43.89 -37.68
N GLY A 117 31.71 43.20 -38.50
CA GLY A 117 32.96 42.53 -38.12
C GLY A 117 34.08 42.74 -39.14
N ASN A 118 35.18 42.00 -39.03
CA ASN A 118 36.30 42.07 -39.98
C ASN A 118 35.79 41.90 -41.43
N LYS A 119 36.06 42.87 -42.33
CA LYS A 119 35.25 43.15 -43.54
C LYS A 119 34.70 41.91 -44.24
N ASN A 120 35.53 40.92 -44.62
CA ASN A 120 35.05 39.71 -45.33
C ASN A 120 34.30 38.68 -44.46
N LYS A 121 34.65 38.55 -43.19
CA LYS A 121 34.01 37.60 -42.26
C LYS A 121 32.66 38.13 -41.76
N GLY A 122 32.48 39.46 -41.70
CA GLY A 122 31.21 40.10 -41.35
C GLY A 122 30.07 39.71 -42.27
N TYR A 123 30.24 39.88 -43.60
CA TYR A 123 29.21 39.54 -44.59
C TYR A 123 28.76 38.08 -44.53
N VAL A 124 29.70 37.13 -44.48
CA VAL A 124 29.36 35.70 -44.41
C VAL A 124 28.64 35.38 -43.09
N THR A 125 29.07 35.98 -41.98
CA THR A 125 28.38 35.82 -40.69
C THR A 125 26.96 36.36 -40.75
N SER A 126 26.72 37.51 -41.40
CA SER A 126 25.37 38.06 -41.63
C SER A 126 24.50 37.08 -42.44
N ILE A 127 24.99 36.57 -43.56
CA ILE A 127 24.25 35.60 -44.40
C ILE A 127 23.89 34.34 -43.59
N LEU A 128 24.86 33.78 -42.87
CA LEU A 128 24.64 32.59 -42.05
C LEU A 128 23.73 32.85 -40.83
N THR A 129 23.66 34.10 -40.35
CA THR A 129 22.73 34.50 -39.26
C THR A 129 21.31 34.51 -39.79
N HIS A 130 21.11 35.11 -40.98
CA HIS A 130 19.82 35.11 -41.68
C HIS A 130 19.37 33.71 -42.09
N ALA A 131 20.30 32.78 -42.30
CA ALA A 131 20.01 31.37 -42.53
C ALA A 131 19.57 30.60 -41.27
N ILE A 132 19.61 31.21 -40.07
CA ILE A 132 19.47 30.59 -38.74
C ILE A 132 20.55 29.53 -38.48
N ILE A 133 20.46 28.41 -39.21
CA ILE A 133 21.46 27.35 -39.27
C ILE A 133 21.44 26.69 -40.66
N PRO A 134 22.60 26.50 -41.33
CA PRO A 134 22.70 25.73 -42.57
C PRO A 134 22.30 24.25 -42.41
N ASN A 135 21.79 23.61 -43.47
CA ASN A 135 21.45 22.17 -43.45
C ASN A 135 22.69 21.30 -43.16
N SER A 136 23.87 21.72 -43.61
CA SER A 136 25.14 21.05 -43.31
C SER A 136 25.52 21.07 -41.81
N SER A 137 24.89 21.92 -41.01
CA SER A 137 25.11 22.06 -39.56
C SER A 137 23.96 21.53 -38.70
N LEU A 138 22.80 21.21 -39.29
CA LEU A 138 21.65 20.61 -38.60
C LEU A 138 21.99 19.32 -37.82
N PRO A 139 22.76 18.34 -38.34
CA PRO A 139 23.07 17.14 -37.57
C PRO A 139 23.75 17.43 -36.23
N LYS A 140 24.70 18.37 -36.21
CA LYS A 140 25.40 18.78 -34.98
C LYS A 140 24.50 19.54 -34.02
N PHE A 141 23.52 20.28 -34.55
CA PHE A 141 22.54 20.99 -33.76
C PHE A 141 21.55 20.04 -33.08
N ILE A 142 21.03 19.04 -33.80
CA ILE A 142 20.19 18.00 -33.20
C ILE A 142 20.97 17.19 -32.16
N GLU A 143 22.21 16.80 -32.44
CA GLU A 143 23.09 16.16 -31.44
C GLU A 143 23.28 17.01 -30.18
N PHE A 144 23.40 18.33 -30.34
CA PHE A 144 23.51 19.26 -29.22
C PHE A 144 22.20 19.31 -28.40
N LEU A 145 21.04 19.39 -29.05
CA LEU A 145 19.74 19.35 -28.36
C LEU A 145 19.49 18.02 -27.65
N GLN A 146 19.88 16.90 -28.26
CA GLN A 146 19.83 15.59 -27.61
C GLN A 146 20.70 15.56 -26.35
N ASP A 147 21.93 16.08 -26.43
CA ASP A 147 22.81 16.16 -25.28
C ASP A 147 22.22 17.01 -24.14
N ILE A 148 21.52 18.10 -24.47
CA ILE A 148 20.76 18.90 -23.50
C ILE A 148 19.63 18.07 -22.90
N TYR A 149 18.81 17.42 -23.73
CA TYR A 149 17.69 16.62 -23.27
C TYR A 149 18.12 15.52 -22.28
N PHE A 150 19.16 14.75 -22.62
CA PHE A 150 19.63 13.66 -21.76
C PHE A 150 20.36 14.13 -20.50
N LYS A 151 21.13 15.22 -20.56
CA LYS A 151 22.00 15.65 -19.44
C LYS A 151 21.40 16.78 -18.61
N ASP A 152 20.83 17.77 -19.27
CA ASP A 152 20.25 18.96 -18.64
C ASP A 152 18.77 18.76 -18.32
N LEU A 153 17.98 18.13 -19.18
CA LEU A 153 16.56 17.83 -18.91
C LEU A 153 16.31 16.43 -18.33
N GLU A 154 17.35 15.59 -18.21
CA GLU A 154 17.27 14.24 -17.61
C GLU A 154 16.16 13.35 -18.17
N GLU A 155 15.90 13.44 -19.48
CA GLU A 155 14.88 12.66 -20.20
C GLU A 155 13.42 13.04 -19.89
N ASP A 156 13.15 14.23 -19.36
CA ASP A 156 11.80 14.73 -19.13
C ASP A 156 11.59 16.11 -19.78
N TYR A 157 10.44 16.36 -20.39
CA TYR A 157 10.12 17.64 -21.02
C TYR A 157 8.99 18.32 -20.23
N ILE A 158 9.33 19.41 -19.56
CA ILE A 158 8.39 20.25 -18.81
C ILE A 158 8.50 21.68 -19.34
N ASP A 159 7.39 22.25 -19.83
CA ASP A 159 7.37 23.55 -20.51
C ASP A 159 8.11 24.65 -19.74
N ALA A 160 7.83 24.78 -18.44
CA ALA A 160 8.44 25.81 -17.60
C ALA A 160 9.97 25.64 -17.46
N GLU A 161 10.48 24.41 -17.44
CA GLU A 161 11.91 24.14 -17.34
C GLU A 161 12.64 24.40 -18.64
N VAL A 162 11.99 24.08 -19.75
CA VAL A 162 12.51 24.35 -21.09
C VAL A 162 12.53 25.85 -21.35
N GLU A 163 11.54 26.60 -20.87
CA GLU A 163 11.54 28.06 -20.92
C GLU A 163 12.73 28.65 -20.13
N GLU A 164 12.96 28.21 -18.89
CA GLU A 164 14.12 28.65 -18.09
C GLU A 164 15.46 28.30 -18.76
N LEU A 165 15.56 27.09 -19.35
CA LEU A 165 16.71 26.64 -20.14
C LEU A 165 16.98 27.60 -21.32
N VAL A 166 15.95 27.91 -22.10
CA VAL A 166 16.03 28.80 -23.27
C VAL A 166 16.44 30.22 -22.85
N GLN A 167 15.85 30.74 -21.77
CA GLN A 167 16.22 32.04 -21.20
C GLN A 167 17.69 32.06 -20.73
N TYR A 168 18.17 30.98 -20.12
CA TYR A 168 19.57 30.87 -19.74
C TYR A 168 20.49 30.81 -20.97
N MET A 169 20.14 30.01 -21.99
CA MET A 169 20.90 29.97 -23.24
C MET A 169 21.01 31.36 -23.88
N HIS A 170 19.95 32.18 -23.80
CA HIS A 170 19.93 33.51 -24.38
C HIS A 170 20.89 34.44 -23.65
N ARG A 171 20.82 34.47 -22.31
CA ARG A 171 21.77 35.22 -21.45
C ARG A 171 23.20 34.80 -21.71
N LEU A 172 23.44 33.49 -21.76
CA LEU A 172 24.75 32.91 -21.99
C LEU A 172 25.31 33.35 -23.35
N PHE A 173 24.55 33.21 -24.43
CA PHE A 173 24.99 33.60 -25.76
C PHE A 173 25.18 35.11 -25.90
N THR A 174 24.36 35.93 -25.23
CA THR A 174 24.54 37.38 -25.18
C THR A 174 25.90 37.75 -24.60
N LYS A 175 26.24 37.20 -23.43
CA LYS A 175 27.55 37.41 -22.77
C LYS A 175 28.74 37.02 -23.68
N TYR A 176 28.63 35.91 -24.42
CA TYR A 176 29.66 35.47 -25.37
C TYR A 176 29.81 36.35 -26.62
N LEU A 177 28.79 37.14 -26.97
CA LEU A 177 28.87 38.05 -28.10
C LEU A 177 29.52 39.38 -27.71
N GLU A 178 29.45 39.76 -26.43
CA GLU A 178 30.01 41.00 -25.89
C GLU A 178 31.51 40.88 -25.54
N ASP A 179 31.96 39.72 -25.06
CA ASP A 179 33.37 39.47 -24.73
C ASP A 179 34.08 38.61 -25.80
N GLU A 180 34.95 39.23 -26.61
CA GLU A 180 35.81 38.47 -27.56
C GLU A 180 36.86 37.58 -26.84
N ASP A 181 37.15 37.86 -25.56
CA ASP A 181 38.23 37.26 -24.76
C ASP A 181 37.73 36.69 -23.41
N ILE A 182 36.68 35.86 -23.41
CA ILE A 182 36.31 35.11 -22.19
C ILE A 182 37.39 34.07 -21.87
N ARG A 183 38.40 34.48 -21.10
CA ARG A 183 39.26 33.61 -20.28
C ARG A 183 38.49 33.23 -19.01
N LEU A 184 37.38 32.50 -19.16
CA LEU A 184 36.80 31.79 -18.01
C LEU A 184 37.76 30.64 -17.69
N ILE A 185 38.70 30.92 -16.79
CA ILE A 185 39.55 29.96 -16.10
C ILE A 185 38.64 29.16 -15.15
N VAL A 186 37.72 28.37 -15.70
CA VAL A 186 37.06 27.29 -14.98
C VAL A 186 37.54 26.02 -15.66
N GLN A 187 38.71 25.56 -15.24
CA GLN A 187 39.29 24.30 -15.69
C GLN A 187 38.24 23.19 -15.56
N GLY A 188 37.79 22.70 -16.72
CA GLY A 188 37.02 21.46 -16.84
C GLY A 188 35.50 21.59 -16.95
N SER A 189 34.95 22.57 -17.67
CA SER A 189 33.55 22.51 -18.14
C SER A 189 33.50 22.31 -19.66
N LYS A 190 32.54 21.52 -20.14
CA LYS A 190 32.28 21.26 -21.56
C LYS A 190 31.70 22.49 -22.31
N MET A 191 31.90 23.73 -21.81
CA MET A 191 31.58 25.00 -22.49
C MET A 191 32.33 25.15 -23.83
N THR A 192 33.52 24.56 -23.95
CA THR A 192 34.24 24.45 -25.22
C THR A 192 33.40 23.69 -26.26
N ILE A 193 32.58 22.73 -25.83
CA ILE A 193 31.81 21.86 -26.73
C ILE A 193 30.58 22.59 -27.30
N ALA A 194 29.83 23.36 -26.50
CA ALA A 194 28.75 24.20 -27.03
C ALA A 194 29.27 25.26 -28.02
N ARG A 195 30.43 25.86 -27.73
CA ARG A 195 31.14 26.77 -28.65
C ARG A 195 31.69 26.07 -29.90
N GLN A 196 32.05 24.80 -29.82
CA GLN A 196 32.55 23.98 -30.95
C GLN A 196 31.41 23.38 -31.81
N GLN A 197 30.26 23.08 -31.21
CA GLN A 197 29.13 22.44 -31.88
C GLN A 197 28.18 23.43 -32.54
N LEU A 198 28.00 24.63 -31.97
CA LEU A 198 27.12 25.67 -32.52
C LEU A 198 27.89 26.79 -33.24
N PRO A 199 27.54 27.09 -34.51
CA PRO A 199 28.12 28.22 -35.25
C PRO A 199 27.92 29.57 -34.52
N LYS A 200 28.86 30.52 -34.72
CA LYS A 200 28.72 31.90 -34.22
C LYS A 200 27.44 32.56 -34.75
N SER A 201 27.12 32.34 -36.03
CA SER A 201 25.93 32.88 -36.67
C SER A 201 24.62 32.44 -36.01
N PHE A 202 24.51 31.16 -35.62
CA PHE A 202 23.33 30.65 -34.91
C PHE A 202 23.15 31.35 -33.55
N ARG A 203 24.24 31.53 -32.79
CA ARG A 203 24.19 32.23 -31.50
C ARG A 203 23.75 33.68 -31.66
N ILE A 204 24.20 34.37 -32.72
CA ILE A 204 23.75 35.72 -33.06
C ILE A 204 22.27 35.72 -33.42
N ALA A 205 21.83 34.77 -34.26
CA ALA A 205 20.42 34.65 -34.65
C ALA A 205 19.52 34.44 -33.44
N PHE A 206 19.92 33.57 -32.50
CA PHE A 206 19.16 33.33 -31.27
C PHE A 206 19.07 34.57 -30.37
N VAL A 207 20.16 35.33 -30.22
CA VAL A 207 20.17 36.54 -29.38
C VAL A 207 19.35 37.68 -30.01
N ARG A 208 19.44 37.84 -31.34
CA ARG A 208 18.82 38.94 -32.09
C ARG A 208 17.38 38.67 -32.53
N ALA A 209 16.99 37.40 -32.62
CA ALA A 209 15.68 36.96 -33.10
C ALA A 209 15.14 35.82 -32.22
N ALA A 210 15.14 36.05 -30.90
CA ALA A 210 14.76 35.04 -29.92
C ALA A 210 13.32 34.54 -30.14
N SER A 211 12.39 35.43 -30.54
CA SER A 211 10.99 35.08 -30.81
C SER A 211 10.81 34.08 -31.97
N ILE A 212 11.82 33.92 -32.81
CA ILE A 212 11.82 33.02 -33.97
C ILE A 212 12.57 31.73 -33.65
N VAL A 213 13.73 31.85 -33.02
CA VAL A 213 14.64 30.71 -32.81
C VAL A 213 14.31 29.91 -31.55
N ALA A 214 13.79 30.53 -30.49
CA ALA A 214 13.37 29.80 -29.27
C ALA A 214 12.27 28.76 -29.53
N PRO A 215 11.18 29.08 -30.27
CA PRO A 215 10.15 28.08 -30.59
C PRO A 215 10.67 26.88 -31.39
N ILE A 216 11.72 27.06 -32.21
CA ILE A 216 12.36 25.95 -32.94
C ILE A 216 13.07 25.01 -31.96
N ILE A 217 13.81 25.57 -30.99
CA ILE A 217 14.52 24.78 -29.97
C ILE A 217 13.52 24.01 -29.08
N GLU A 218 12.50 24.70 -28.58
CA GLU A 218 11.44 24.13 -27.75
C GLU A 218 10.74 22.97 -28.47
N ARG A 219 10.30 23.20 -29.71
CA ARG A 219 9.63 22.18 -30.54
C ARG A 219 10.52 20.96 -30.80
N LEU A 220 11.79 21.15 -31.14
CA LEU A 220 12.71 20.04 -31.38
C LEU A 220 13.02 19.26 -30.09
N LEU A 221 13.14 19.92 -28.93
CA LEU A 221 13.27 19.24 -27.64
C LEU A 221 12.02 18.43 -27.29
N PHE A 222 10.83 18.98 -27.60
CA PHE A 222 9.57 18.26 -27.45
C PHE A 222 9.53 17.01 -28.34
N TYR A 223 9.94 17.11 -29.61
CA TYR A 223 10.03 15.95 -30.51
C TYR A 223 11.01 14.89 -30.01
N ILE A 224 12.19 15.29 -29.50
CA ILE A 224 13.14 14.35 -28.86
C ILE A 224 12.46 13.57 -27.73
N ASN A 225 11.67 14.25 -26.89
CA ASN A 225 10.92 13.61 -25.81
C ASN A 225 9.88 12.61 -26.34
N GLN A 226 9.06 13.02 -27.31
CA GLN A 226 8.05 12.17 -27.94
C GLN A 226 8.67 10.89 -28.54
N VAL A 227 9.80 11.01 -29.27
CA VAL A 227 10.51 9.83 -29.80
C VAL A 227 11.07 8.95 -28.68
N ASN A 228 11.54 9.54 -27.57
CA ASN A 228 12.09 8.77 -26.46
C ASN A 228 11.04 7.83 -25.83
N TYR A 229 9.79 8.30 -25.72
CA TYR A 229 8.64 7.56 -25.17
C TYR A 229 7.82 6.78 -26.20
N GLY A 230 8.15 6.87 -27.49
CA GLY A 230 7.46 6.15 -28.57
C GLY A 230 6.08 6.73 -28.89
N GLU A 231 5.89 8.02 -28.64
CA GLU A 231 4.67 8.76 -28.94
C GLU A 231 4.65 9.23 -30.40
N VAL A 232 3.46 9.50 -30.93
CA VAL A 232 3.27 9.92 -32.33
C VAL A 232 3.54 11.41 -32.44
N ILE A 233 4.41 11.79 -33.38
CA ILE A 233 4.79 13.19 -33.60
C ILE A 233 4.00 13.77 -34.79
N GLU A 234 3.38 14.92 -34.57
CA GLU A 234 2.81 15.76 -35.62
C GLU A 234 3.85 16.81 -36.05
N TYR A 235 4.42 16.63 -37.23
CA TYR A 235 5.38 17.54 -37.85
C TYR A 235 4.67 18.70 -38.58
N LEU A 236 5.25 19.90 -38.53
CA LEU A 236 4.77 21.02 -39.33
C LEU A 236 5.10 20.80 -40.80
N ALA A 237 4.07 20.88 -41.65
CA ALA A 237 4.23 20.71 -43.09
C ALA A 237 5.10 21.82 -43.70
N ASN A 238 6.10 21.43 -44.49
CA ASN A 238 7.05 22.32 -45.17
C ASN A 238 7.93 23.14 -44.19
N ASP A 239 8.23 22.63 -42.99
CA ASP A 239 9.25 23.20 -42.10
C ASP A 239 10.52 22.34 -42.18
N ARG A 240 11.65 22.95 -42.56
CA ARG A 240 12.88 22.20 -42.84
C ARG A 240 13.49 21.54 -41.59
N PHE A 241 13.24 22.09 -40.40
CA PHE A 241 13.77 21.52 -39.16
C PHE A 241 13.00 20.25 -38.81
N ASP A 242 11.69 20.27 -39.03
CA ASP A 242 10.79 19.15 -38.80
C ASP A 242 11.02 18.05 -39.84
N GLU A 243 11.17 18.38 -41.13
CA GLU A 243 11.54 17.43 -42.19
C GLU A 243 12.89 16.77 -41.93
N TYR A 244 13.90 17.56 -41.53
CA TYR A 244 15.18 16.98 -41.16
C TYR A 244 15.05 16.06 -39.95
N PHE A 245 14.29 16.44 -38.93
CA PHE A 245 14.09 15.62 -37.74
C PHE A 245 13.34 14.31 -38.05
N SER A 246 12.34 14.34 -38.94
CA SER A 246 11.62 13.13 -39.36
C SER A 246 12.51 12.14 -40.10
N ASP A 247 13.43 12.65 -40.93
CA ASP A 247 14.40 11.83 -41.67
C ASP A 247 15.61 11.42 -40.82
N TYR A 248 15.83 12.11 -39.70
CA TYR A 248 16.95 11.86 -38.80
C TYR A 248 16.70 10.56 -38.01
N ASP A 249 17.49 9.52 -38.33
CA ASP A 249 17.40 8.20 -37.73
C ASP A 249 17.79 8.21 -36.22
N TYR A 250 16.80 8.56 -35.40
CA TYR A 250 16.90 8.64 -33.94
C TYR A 250 17.17 7.24 -33.33
N THR A 251 16.65 6.19 -33.96
CA THR A 251 16.67 4.81 -33.47
C THR A 251 18.04 4.14 -33.56
N ASN A 252 18.82 4.38 -34.62
CA ASN A 252 20.12 3.71 -34.78
C ASN A 252 21.24 4.26 -33.87
N ARG A 253 21.07 5.44 -33.27
CA ARG A 253 22.03 6.01 -32.31
C ARG A 253 21.79 5.62 -30.85
N LYS A 254 20.61 5.08 -30.51
CA LYS A 254 20.30 4.49 -29.19
C LYS A 254 21.34 3.43 -28.78
N LEU A 255 21.95 2.71 -29.73
CA LEU A 255 22.91 1.63 -29.41
C LEU A 255 24.31 2.10 -28.96
N LYS A 256 24.69 3.37 -29.14
CA LYS A 256 26.02 3.86 -28.71
C LYS A 256 26.03 4.56 -27.34
N SER A 257 24.89 4.99 -26.81
CA SER A 257 24.79 5.62 -25.48
C SER A 257 24.27 4.67 -24.38
N VAL A 258 23.64 3.55 -24.74
CA VAL A 258 23.00 2.58 -23.81
C VAL A 258 23.99 1.73 -23.00
N SER A 259 25.31 1.88 -23.18
CA SER A 259 26.32 1.20 -22.35
C SER A 259 26.48 1.76 -20.93
N TYR A 260 25.75 2.81 -20.56
CA TYR A 260 25.71 3.33 -19.19
C TYR A 260 24.37 3.05 -18.49
N LYS A 261 24.33 1.93 -17.75
CA LYS A 261 23.43 1.61 -16.63
C LYS A 261 21.95 1.37 -16.93
N HIS A 262 21.69 0.16 -17.40
CA HIS A 262 20.41 -0.57 -17.21
C HIS A 262 20.19 -1.04 -15.76
N ARG A 263 20.44 -0.17 -14.77
CA ARG A 263 20.24 -0.46 -13.35
C ARG A 263 19.79 0.81 -12.63
N ILE A 264 18.49 1.06 -12.67
CA ILE A 264 17.59 1.58 -11.62
C ILE A 264 16.24 1.81 -12.30
N ARG A 265 15.45 0.74 -12.48
CA ARG A 265 14.00 0.86 -12.30
C ARG A 265 13.78 0.86 -10.79
N LYS A 266 13.99 2.00 -10.15
CA LYS A 266 13.29 2.33 -8.90
C LYS A 266 12.27 3.38 -9.30
N GLU A 267 11.02 3.09 -8.94
CA GLU A 267 9.88 3.97 -8.72
C GLU A 267 9.90 5.32 -9.44
N ASN A 268 8.78 5.68 -10.07
CA ASN A 268 8.53 7.01 -10.64
C ASN A 268 8.71 8.13 -9.57
N ILE A 269 9.95 8.45 -9.23
CA ILE A 269 10.35 9.64 -8.52
C ILE A 269 10.31 10.69 -9.60
N LYS A 270 9.16 11.34 -9.75
CA LYS A 270 9.04 12.59 -10.51
C LYS A 270 10.08 13.54 -9.95
N LYS A 271 11.16 13.76 -10.71
CA LYS A 271 12.23 14.68 -10.34
C LYS A 271 11.85 16.04 -10.90
N PHE A 272 12.11 17.06 -10.10
CA PHE A 272 11.70 18.46 -10.29
C PHE A 272 10.25 18.77 -9.92
N HIS A 273 10.02 18.77 -8.61
CA HIS A 273 8.96 19.57 -8.01
C HIS A 273 9.56 20.53 -6.98
N MET A 274 8.84 21.64 -6.74
CA MET A 274 9.06 22.55 -5.62
C MET A 274 9.42 21.78 -4.34
N ALA A 275 10.23 22.38 -3.47
CA ALA A 275 10.56 21.77 -2.19
C ALA A 275 9.29 21.30 -1.45
N GLN A 276 9.35 20.09 -0.92
CA GLN A 276 8.22 19.41 -0.27
C GLN A 276 8.64 18.85 1.07
N TYR A 277 7.68 18.80 1.99
CA TYR A 277 7.90 18.10 3.23
C TYR A 277 7.80 16.59 3.02
N TYR A 278 8.60 15.85 3.77
CA TYR A 278 8.63 14.39 3.78
C TYR A 278 8.66 13.89 5.22
N TYR A 279 7.96 12.80 5.51
CA TYR A 279 7.86 12.25 6.86
C TYR A 279 8.23 10.77 6.90
N GLU A 280 9.29 10.45 7.62
CA GLU A 280 9.80 9.09 7.76
C GLU A 280 10.39 8.87 9.16
N ASN A 281 10.21 7.67 9.74
CA ASN A 281 10.81 7.30 11.03
C ASN A 281 10.56 8.31 12.18
N ARG A 282 9.36 8.91 12.21
CA ARG A 282 8.94 9.97 13.17
C ARG A 282 9.64 11.31 13.05
N ASN A 283 10.43 11.52 12.00
CA ASN A 283 11.13 12.77 11.73
C ASN A 283 10.48 13.51 10.56
N LEU A 284 10.44 14.83 10.69
CA LEU A 284 10.04 15.73 9.61
C LEU A 284 11.29 16.12 8.80
N TYR A 285 11.21 15.97 7.50
CA TYR A 285 12.25 16.36 6.56
C TYR A 285 11.70 17.36 5.54
N LEU A 286 12.61 18.17 5.00
CA LEU A 286 12.37 19.04 3.87
C LEU A 286 13.25 18.56 2.72
N GLN A 287 12.62 18.08 1.65
CA GLN A 287 13.31 17.65 0.45
C GLN A 287 13.51 18.85 -0.46
N ILE A 288 14.77 19.28 -0.60
CA ILE A 288 15.17 20.34 -1.51
C ILE A 288 15.55 19.69 -2.86
N PRO A 289 14.85 20.01 -3.95
CA PRO A 289 15.14 19.46 -5.26
C PRO A 289 16.49 19.98 -5.78
N ARG A 290 17.00 19.34 -6.84
CA ARG A 290 18.16 19.85 -7.58
C ARG A 290 17.83 21.22 -8.17
N GLN A 291 18.73 22.18 -8.02
CA GLN A 291 18.58 23.54 -8.53
C GLN A 291 19.65 23.84 -9.59
N ILE A 292 19.26 24.55 -10.64
CA ILE A 292 20.17 25.05 -11.66
C ILE A 292 20.90 26.29 -11.11
N ILE A 293 22.23 26.26 -11.15
CA ILE A 293 23.09 27.34 -10.69
C ILE A 293 23.83 27.94 -11.89
N ASP A 294 23.71 29.25 -12.04
CA ASP A 294 24.40 30.02 -13.07
C ASP A 294 25.92 29.93 -12.88
N SER A 295 26.66 29.87 -13.99
CA SER A 295 28.12 29.87 -14.01
C SER A 295 28.74 31.11 -13.36
N ASP A 296 28.00 32.21 -13.27
CA ASP A 296 28.47 33.43 -12.60
C ASP A 296 28.53 33.30 -11.07
N TYR A 297 27.96 32.22 -10.51
CA TYR A 297 27.85 32.00 -9.07
C TYR A 297 28.68 30.83 -8.54
N ILE A 298 29.41 30.11 -9.39
CA ILE A 298 30.13 28.88 -8.97
C ILE A 298 31.57 29.12 -8.51
N GLU A 299 32.08 30.35 -8.60
CA GLU A 299 33.45 30.69 -8.15
C GLU A 299 33.58 30.61 -6.62
N ARG A 300 32.46 30.75 -5.90
CA ARG A 300 32.39 30.63 -4.45
C ARG A 300 31.61 29.38 -4.07
N GLU A 301 31.77 28.96 -2.82
CA GLU A 301 31.04 27.82 -2.27
C GLU A 301 29.52 28.07 -2.30
N ILE A 302 28.79 27.07 -2.80
CA ILE A 302 27.33 27.07 -2.80
C ILE A 302 26.81 26.47 -1.51
N GLN A 303 25.98 27.22 -0.80
CA GLN A 303 25.42 26.83 0.49
C GLN A 303 23.89 26.92 0.46
N LEU A 304 23.25 25.93 1.06
CA LEU A 304 21.83 25.91 1.35
C LEU A 304 21.63 26.48 2.75
N GLU A 305 20.78 27.49 2.89
CA GLU A 305 20.28 27.99 4.17
C GLU A 305 18.78 27.75 4.26
N ILE A 306 18.32 27.02 5.27
CA ILE A 306 16.92 27.00 5.66
C ILE A 306 16.72 28.11 6.70
N VAL A 307 15.76 28.99 6.46
CA VAL A 307 15.50 30.17 7.29
C VAL A 307 14.05 30.21 7.78
N PHE A 308 13.88 30.70 9.00
CA PHE A 308 12.60 31.02 9.62
C PHE A 308 12.61 32.50 10.04
N GLY A 309 11.81 33.33 9.39
CA GLY A 309 11.95 34.78 9.46
C GLY A 309 13.33 35.23 8.99
N ASP A 310 14.08 35.89 9.86
CA ASP A 310 15.47 36.33 9.61
C ASP A 310 16.53 35.38 10.20
N SER A 311 16.13 34.30 10.86
CA SER A 311 17.04 33.34 11.51
C SER A 311 17.34 32.13 10.63
N VAL A 312 18.60 31.78 10.48
CA VAL A 312 19.04 30.54 9.82
C VAL A 312 18.87 29.37 10.80
N ILE A 313 18.07 28.38 10.43
CA ILE A 313 17.80 27.19 11.25
C ILE A 313 18.61 25.98 10.83
N HIS A 314 19.07 25.94 9.57
CA HIS A 314 19.96 24.91 9.05
C HIS A 314 20.84 25.50 7.95
N GLN A 315 22.09 25.06 7.87
CA GLN A 315 23.01 25.46 6.84
C GLN A 315 23.91 24.29 6.47
N GLU A 316 24.00 24.00 5.18
CA GLU A 316 24.91 22.98 4.66
C GLU A 316 25.47 23.35 3.30
N LYS A 317 26.64 22.79 3.00
CA LYS A 317 27.28 22.95 1.70
C LYS A 317 26.57 22.06 0.69
N MET A 318 26.21 22.62 -0.47
CA MET A 318 25.66 21.83 -1.56
C MET A 318 26.77 21.35 -2.50
N LEU A 319 26.74 20.08 -2.89
CA LEU A 319 27.59 19.62 -3.99
C LEU A 319 27.00 20.03 -5.34
N LEU A 320 27.88 20.53 -6.21
CA LEU A 320 27.54 20.83 -7.59
C LEU A 320 27.93 19.68 -8.49
N THR A 321 26.97 19.17 -9.23
CA THR A 321 27.18 18.25 -10.35
C THR A 321 27.28 19.06 -11.64
N LYS A 322 28.34 18.79 -12.41
CA LYS A 322 28.53 19.41 -13.73
C LYS A 322 27.62 18.75 -14.76
N SER A 323 26.76 19.53 -15.40
CA SER A 323 25.93 19.11 -16.53
C SER A 323 26.50 19.61 -17.87
N ARG A 324 25.71 19.61 -18.97
CA ARG A 324 26.17 20.02 -20.30
C ARG A 324 26.22 21.53 -20.46
N LEU A 325 25.18 22.25 -20.04
CA LEU A 325 25.14 23.73 -20.02
C LEU A 325 25.16 24.35 -18.61
N PHE A 326 24.80 23.57 -17.59
CA PHE A 326 24.57 24.08 -16.22
C PHE A 326 25.42 23.40 -15.16
N PHE A 327 25.46 24.03 -13.99
CA PHE A 327 25.76 23.37 -12.73
C PHE A 327 24.45 23.07 -12.03
N LYS A 328 24.28 21.85 -11.55
CA LYS A 328 23.11 21.46 -10.77
C LYS A 328 23.54 21.16 -9.35
N THR A 329 22.78 21.64 -8.36
CA THR A 329 22.95 21.14 -6.99
C THR A 329 22.51 19.69 -6.91
N GLU A 330 23.01 18.94 -5.94
CA GLU A 330 22.40 17.67 -5.57
C GLU A 330 21.00 17.88 -4.95
N GLN A 331 20.23 16.80 -4.89
CA GLN A 331 19.00 16.79 -4.10
C GLN A 331 19.40 16.58 -2.65
N ILE A 332 18.91 17.42 -1.76
CA ILE A 332 19.26 17.41 -0.35
C ILE A 332 18.00 17.14 0.48
N LEU A 333 18.13 16.30 1.49
CA LEU A 333 17.07 15.99 2.43
C LEU A 333 17.46 16.53 3.80
N VAL A 334 16.84 17.64 4.20
CA VAL A 334 17.16 18.35 5.44
C VAL A 334 16.22 17.90 6.54
N GLN A 335 16.75 17.42 7.66
CA GLN A 335 15.91 17.16 8.83
C GLN A 335 15.49 18.46 9.50
N ILE A 336 14.18 18.63 9.71
CA ILE A 336 13.59 19.80 10.35
C ILE A 336 13.15 19.40 11.77
N PRO A 337 13.93 19.72 12.82
CA PRO A 337 13.68 19.23 14.19
C PRO A 337 12.48 19.92 14.89
N LYS A 338 11.99 21.03 14.33
CA LYS A 338 10.88 21.82 14.85
C LYS A 338 9.97 22.25 13.71
N PHE A 339 8.66 22.13 13.88
CA PHE A 339 7.72 22.65 12.88
C PHE A 339 7.70 24.18 12.96
N HIS A 340 7.91 24.83 11.81
CA HIS A 340 7.85 26.28 11.67
C HIS A 340 6.92 26.61 10.49
N SER A 341 5.92 27.47 10.71
CA SER A 341 4.92 27.76 9.68
C SER A 341 5.43 28.62 8.53
N GLU A 342 6.53 29.34 8.75
CA GLU A 342 7.10 30.31 7.81
C GLU A 342 8.55 29.97 7.46
N ILE A 343 8.79 28.72 7.09
CA ILE A 343 10.09 28.30 6.54
C ILE A 343 10.23 28.79 5.11
N SER A 344 11.44 29.24 4.76
CA SER A 344 11.89 29.34 3.38
C SER A 344 13.31 28.77 3.28
N TYR A 345 13.76 28.46 2.07
CA TYR A 345 15.17 28.15 1.84
C TYR A 345 15.78 29.12 0.86
N ARG A 346 17.07 29.36 1.03
CA ARG A 346 17.88 30.23 0.18
C ARG A 346 19.13 29.47 -0.23
N ILE A 347 19.54 29.68 -1.47
CA ILE A 347 20.84 29.20 -1.93
C ILE A 347 21.74 30.42 -2.06
N LYS A 348 22.93 30.33 -1.47
CA LYS A 348 23.95 31.36 -1.47
C LYS A 348 25.18 30.93 -2.22
N SER A 349 25.84 31.90 -2.86
CA SER A 349 27.20 31.80 -3.36
C SER A 349 28.07 32.81 -2.61
N GLY A 350 28.84 32.33 -1.63
CA GLY A 350 29.42 33.20 -0.60
C GLY A 350 28.33 34.03 0.09
N ASP A 351 28.43 35.36 0.05
CA ASP A 351 27.46 36.26 0.71
C ASP A 351 26.23 36.60 -0.15
N LYS A 352 26.23 36.25 -1.45
CA LYS A 352 25.15 36.60 -2.37
C LYS A 352 24.08 35.51 -2.37
N VAL A 353 22.83 35.88 -2.09
CA VAL A 353 21.66 35.01 -2.29
C VAL A 353 21.37 34.92 -3.78
N ILE A 354 21.44 33.72 -4.33
CA ILE A 354 21.24 33.43 -5.76
C ILE A 354 19.86 32.81 -6.03
N TYR A 355 19.26 32.18 -5.02
CA TYR A 355 17.89 31.69 -5.07
C TYR A 355 17.22 31.85 -3.71
N SER A 356 15.91 32.11 -3.72
CA SER A 356 15.07 32.12 -2.52
C SER A 356 13.71 31.51 -2.84
N SER A 357 13.25 30.58 -2.01
CA SER A 357 11.94 29.95 -2.17
C SER A 357 10.77 30.87 -1.82
N GLY A 358 11.04 32.06 -1.26
CA GLY A 358 10.01 32.98 -0.79
C GLY A 358 8.98 32.28 0.13
N LYS A 359 7.70 32.52 -0.12
CA LYS A 359 6.58 32.00 0.70
C LYS A 359 6.08 30.60 0.30
N VAL A 360 6.73 29.93 -0.65
CA VAL A 360 6.26 28.65 -1.23
C VAL A 360 6.11 27.55 -0.18
N LEU A 361 6.96 27.54 0.84
CA LEU A 361 6.99 26.54 1.91
C LEU A 361 6.16 26.90 3.14
N PHE A 362 5.41 27.99 3.10
CA PHE A 362 4.63 28.42 4.25
C PHE A 362 3.45 27.47 4.46
N ARG A 363 3.33 26.92 5.68
CA ARG A 363 2.36 25.88 6.05
C ARG A 363 1.85 26.12 7.45
N ASN A 364 0.53 26.25 7.61
CA ASN A 364 -0.07 26.29 8.95
C ASN A 364 -0.23 24.87 9.54
N TYR A 365 -0.25 23.87 8.65
CA TYR A 365 -0.25 22.44 8.94
C TYR A 365 0.30 21.71 7.71
N ILE A 366 0.74 20.46 7.88
CA ILE A 366 1.17 19.59 6.79
C ILE A 366 0.39 18.28 6.88
N ILE A 367 -0.06 17.76 5.73
CA ILE A 367 -0.76 16.48 5.64
C ILE A 367 0.12 15.52 4.85
N PHE A 368 0.32 14.31 5.37
CA PHE A 368 1.08 13.26 4.73
C PHE A 368 0.21 12.05 4.42
N ASP A 369 0.47 11.41 3.28
CA ASP A 369 -0.04 10.07 2.99
C ASP A 369 0.66 8.99 3.87
N LEU A 370 0.23 7.74 3.73
CA LEU A 370 0.85 6.61 4.45
C LEU A 370 2.32 6.36 4.07
N LYS A 371 2.75 6.81 2.89
CA LYS A 371 4.13 6.69 2.40
C LYS A 371 5.03 7.81 2.89
N GLY A 372 4.47 8.82 3.58
CA GLY A 372 5.21 9.96 4.12
C GLY A 372 5.33 11.16 3.17
N ASN A 373 4.62 11.17 2.04
CA ASN A 373 4.67 12.28 1.08
C ASN A 373 3.66 13.36 1.45
N GLU A 374 4.04 14.64 1.32
CA GLU A 374 3.13 15.77 1.49
C GLU A 374 1.99 15.72 0.45
N ILE A 375 0.75 15.77 0.93
CA ILE A 375 -0.45 15.85 0.11
C ILE A 375 -1.19 17.16 0.34
N SER A 376 -1.73 17.73 -0.73
CA SER A 376 -2.58 18.91 -0.63
C SER A 376 -3.95 18.55 -0.04
N PRO A 377 -4.64 19.46 0.66
CA PRO A 377 -6.00 19.21 1.17
C PRO A 377 -7.02 18.77 0.11
N LYS A 378 -6.85 19.19 -1.15
CA LYS A 378 -7.73 18.77 -2.28
C LYS A 378 -7.53 17.31 -2.71
N LYS A 379 -6.43 16.70 -2.29
CA LYS A 379 -6.08 15.29 -2.56
C LYS A 379 -6.35 14.42 -1.33
N LEU A 380 -7.07 14.93 -0.32
CA LEU A 380 -7.55 14.10 0.78
C LEU A 380 -8.42 12.99 0.20
N THR A 381 -8.05 11.75 0.45
CA THR A 381 -8.83 10.56 0.13
C THR A 381 -9.36 9.96 1.43
N ASP A 382 -10.15 8.89 1.32
CA ASP A 382 -10.64 8.07 2.43
C ASP A 382 -9.55 7.15 3.02
N GLU A 383 -8.28 7.56 2.94
CA GLU A 383 -7.13 6.83 3.49
C GLU A 383 -6.66 7.45 4.81
N THR A 384 -5.81 6.70 5.53
CA THR A 384 -5.18 7.22 6.75
C THR A 384 -4.15 8.27 6.38
N VAL A 385 -4.21 9.42 7.06
CA VAL A 385 -3.27 10.51 6.87
C VAL A 385 -2.59 10.88 8.17
N LYS A 386 -1.38 11.45 8.07
CA LYS A 386 -0.70 12.05 9.23
C LYS A 386 -0.74 13.56 9.09
N VAL A 387 -1.22 14.24 10.12
CA VAL A 387 -1.33 15.69 10.16
C VAL A 387 -0.33 16.24 11.16
N ILE A 388 0.57 17.11 10.70
CA ILE A 388 1.49 17.84 11.55
C ILE A 388 0.95 19.26 11.80
N THR A 389 0.82 19.62 13.07
CA THR A 389 0.46 20.97 13.53
C THR A 389 1.34 21.39 14.70
N TYR A 390 1.33 22.68 15.06
CA TYR A 390 1.88 23.10 16.36
C TYR A 390 1.22 22.32 17.52
N ALA A 391 1.97 22.12 18.60
CA ALA A 391 1.51 21.30 19.72
C ALA A 391 0.20 21.81 20.36
N GLN A 392 0.00 23.15 20.41
CA GLN A 392 -1.24 23.75 20.94
C GLN A 392 -2.44 23.70 19.99
N ASN A 393 -2.21 23.50 18.70
CA ASN A 393 -3.27 23.51 17.68
C ASN A 393 -4.08 22.24 17.79
N GLN A 394 -5.39 22.30 17.55
CA GLN A 394 -6.25 21.10 17.57
C GLN A 394 -6.54 20.61 16.14
N VAL A 395 -6.66 19.31 16.04
CA VAL A 395 -7.03 18.48 14.90
C VAL A 395 -8.15 17.66 15.47
N LEU A 396 -9.36 17.97 15.02
CA LEU A 396 -10.59 17.33 15.46
C LEU A 396 -11.17 16.61 14.26
N LYS A 397 -11.80 15.49 14.54
CA LYS A 397 -12.53 14.70 13.56
C LYS A 397 -13.90 14.41 14.13
N ASP A 398 -14.91 14.38 13.28
CA ASP A 398 -16.30 14.08 13.63
C ASP A 398 -16.45 12.72 14.36
N ASP A 399 -15.84 11.66 13.86
CA ASP A 399 -16.24 10.29 14.24
C ASP A 399 -15.09 9.29 14.59
N ALA A 400 -13.90 9.74 15.01
CA ALA A 400 -12.83 8.82 15.43
C ALA A 400 -11.88 9.36 16.51
N GLU A 401 -11.27 8.43 17.26
CA GLU A 401 -10.10 8.72 18.07
C GLU A 401 -8.92 9.00 17.13
N ILE A 402 -8.20 10.09 17.40
CA ILE A 402 -6.99 10.49 16.70
C ILE A 402 -5.83 10.02 17.55
N ASP A 403 -4.93 9.21 16.98
CA ASP A 403 -3.68 8.90 17.67
C ASP A 403 -2.76 10.12 17.59
N ILE A 404 -2.24 10.56 18.73
CA ILE A 404 -1.46 11.80 18.84
C ILE A 404 -0.10 11.48 19.45
N ALA A 405 0.95 11.74 18.66
CA ALA A 405 2.32 11.78 19.16
C ALA A 405 2.80 13.23 19.27
N TYR A 406 3.48 13.57 20.35
CA TYR A 406 4.10 14.88 20.55
C TYR A 406 5.60 14.81 20.28
N VAL A 407 6.12 15.76 19.50
CA VAL A 407 7.54 15.86 19.18
C VAL A 407 7.95 17.33 19.25
N SER A 408 8.82 17.66 20.21
CA SER A 408 9.39 19.01 20.35
C SER A 408 8.30 20.11 20.47
N ASN A 409 8.02 20.88 19.41
CA ASN A 409 7.01 21.94 19.38
C ASN A 409 5.77 21.62 18.50
N TYR A 410 5.68 20.41 17.97
CA TYR A 410 4.60 19.97 17.09
C TYR A 410 4.00 18.66 17.57
N ARG A 411 2.81 18.39 17.04
CA ARG A 411 2.10 17.14 17.26
C ARG A 411 1.82 16.49 15.91
N ILE A 412 1.84 15.17 15.92
CA ILE A 412 1.53 14.33 14.78
C ILE A 412 0.21 13.65 15.13
N SER A 413 -0.84 14.04 14.42
CA SER A 413 -2.16 13.44 14.52
C SER A 413 -2.31 12.41 13.40
N THR A 414 -2.34 11.12 13.73
CA THR A 414 -2.71 10.08 12.77
C THR A 414 -4.23 10.03 12.72
N VAL A 415 -4.78 10.40 11.55
CA VAL A 415 -6.22 10.51 11.36
C VAL A 415 -6.65 9.46 10.34
N PHE A 416 -7.56 8.60 10.77
CA PHE A 416 -8.26 7.66 9.90
C PHE A 416 -9.42 8.39 9.25
N LEU A 417 -9.40 8.61 7.93
CA LEU A 417 -10.47 9.28 7.22
C LEU A 417 -11.37 8.26 6.51
N ASN A 418 -12.65 8.60 6.35
CA ASN A 418 -13.65 7.89 5.53
C ASN A 418 -14.24 8.87 4.49
N GLU A 419 -15.15 8.42 3.62
CA GLU A 419 -15.74 9.24 2.55
C GLU A 419 -16.56 10.46 3.03
N GLU A 420 -16.87 10.56 4.33
CA GLU A 420 -17.70 11.62 4.91
C GLU A 420 -16.96 12.37 6.02
N SER A 421 -15.67 12.09 6.21
CA SER A 421 -14.89 12.62 7.33
C SER A 421 -14.63 14.10 7.17
N LEU A 422 -15.06 14.84 8.19
CA LEU A 422 -14.68 16.22 8.40
C LEU A 422 -13.47 16.28 9.31
N LEU A 423 -12.37 16.78 8.75
CA LEU A 423 -11.13 17.06 9.44
C LEU A 423 -11.06 18.55 9.75
N LEU A 424 -11.24 18.92 11.01
CA LEU A 424 -11.07 20.30 11.48
C LEU A 424 -9.63 20.48 11.97
N ILE A 425 -8.83 21.25 11.24
CA ILE A 425 -7.48 21.65 11.66
C ILE A 425 -7.53 23.13 12.01
N ASN A 426 -7.38 23.46 13.30
CA ASN A 426 -7.66 24.80 13.84
C ASN A 426 -9.11 25.22 13.51
N ASP A 427 -9.28 26.26 12.68
CA ASP A 427 -10.57 26.77 12.23
C ASP A 427 -10.91 26.35 10.79
N LYS A 428 -10.10 25.49 10.17
CA LYS A 428 -10.28 25.06 8.78
C LYS A 428 -10.89 23.68 8.72
N VAL A 429 -12.09 23.59 8.17
CA VAL A 429 -12.76 22.32 7.84
C VAL A 429 -12.21 21.83 6.51
N LEU A 430 -11.63 20.64 6.52
CA LEU A 430 -11.21 19.88 5.35
C LEU A 430 -12.10 18.65 5.25
N SER A 431 -12.60 18.37 4.05
CA SER A 431 -13.42 17.18 3.80
C SER A 431 -12.70 16.27 2.82
N THR A 432 -12.76 14.96 3.05
CA THR A 432 -12.40 13.94 2.05
C THR A 432 -13.31 13.96 0.82
N ASN A 433 -14.45 14.62 0.95
CA ASN A 433 -15.47 14.67 -0.07
C ASN A 433 -15.99 16.10 -0.16
N VAL A 434 -15.50 16.82 -1.17
CA VAL A 434 -16.03 18.14 -1.57
C VAL A 434 -17.50 17.99 -2.07
N ALA A 435 -18.07 16.78 -2.09
CA ALA A 435 -19.43 16.48 -2.52
C ALA A 435 -20.25 15.52 -1.61
N ALA A 436 -20.09 15.54 -0.28
CA ALA A 436 -20.82 14.62 0.63
C ALA A 436 -22.19 15.15 1.13
N ILE A 437 -23.13 15.43 0.22
CA ILE A 437 -24.54 15.19 0.56
C ILE A 437 -25.12 14.31 -0.52
N LYS A 438 -25.34 13.04 -0.19
CA LYS A 438 -25.92 12.03 -1.09
C LYS A 438 -27.43 12.27 -1.23
N ASN A 439 -27.94 12.00 -2.43
CA ASN A 439 -29.39 11.93 -2.64
C ASN A 439 -29.83 10.53 -2.20
N GLU A 440 -30.64 10.43 -1.16
CA GLU A 440 -31.02 9.13 -0.56
C GLU A 440 -32.33 9.21 0.20
N LEU A 441 -32.93 8.04 0.47
CA LEU A 441 -34.05 7.91 1.40
C LEU A 441 -33.49 7.73 2.81
N ASN A 442 -34.21 8.28 3.79
CA ASN A 442 -33.85 8.19 5.18
C ASN A 442 -34.11 6.77 5.73
N ASN A 443 -33.04 6.06 6.08
CA ASN A 443 -33.08 4.70 6.60
C ASN A 443 -33.59 4.56 8.05
N LYS A 444 -34.01 5.65 8.72
CA LYS A 444 -34.47 5.61 10.12
C LYS A 444 -35.59 4.58 10.38
N TRP A 445 -36.46 4.36 9.38
CA TRP A 445 -37.65 3.54 9.52
C TRP A 445 -37.58 2.24 8.71
N ILE A 446 -36.42 1.87 8.17
CA ILE A 446 -36.28 0.64 7.39
C ILE A 446 -36.26 -0.58 8.32
N TYR A 447 -36.92 -1.68 7.91
CA TYR A 447 -36.73 -2.98 8.54
C TYR A 447 -35.43 -3.57 8.01
N LEU A 448 -34.37 -3.48 8.81
CA LEU A 448 -33.04 -4.01 8.44
C LEU A 448 -33.13 -5.51 8.12
N GLY A 449 -32.57 -5.88 6.97
CA GLY A 449 -32.50 -7.26 6.52
C GLY A 449 -33.81 -7.83 5.99
N LEU A 450 -34.85 -7.01 5.76
CA LEU A 450 -36.14 -7.48 5.27
C LEU A 450 -36.46 -6.88 3.90
N GLN A 451 -36.86 -7.74 2.98
CA GLN A 451 -37.21 -7.37 1.61
C GLN A 451 -38.53 -8.04 1.22
N VAL A 452 -39.27 -7.38 0.33
CA VAL A 452 -40.45 -7.96 -0.32
C VAL A 452 -40.14 -8.16 -1.79
N LYS A 453 -40.54 -9.30 -2.34
CA LYS A 453 -40.48 -9.56 -3.77
C LYS A 453 -41.86 -9.77 -4.35
N ASP A 454 -42.12 -9.22 -5.52
CA ASP A 454 -43.37 -9.48 -6.24
C ASP A 454 -43.26 -10.72 -7.16
N SER A 455 -44.33 -11.01 -7.91
CA SER A 455 -44.36 -12.12 -8.87
C SER A 455 -43.38 -11.97 -10.04
N ASN A 456 -42.92 -10.75 -10.33
CA ASN A 456 -41.90 -10.47 -11.34
C ASN A 456 -40.49 -10.55 -10.78
N ASN A 457 -40.35 -10.86 -9.48
CA ASN A 457 -39.10 -10.90 -8.72
C ASN A 457 -38.46 -9.51 -8.55
N ASP A 458 -39.23 -8.42 -8.70
CA ASP A 458 -38.81 -7.08 -8.33
C ASP A 458 -38.67 -7.00 -6.80
N VAL A 459 -37.58 -6.39 -6.33
CA VAL A 459 -37.22 -6.33 -4.90
C VAL A 459 -37.55 -4.96 -4.34
N TYR A 460 -38.24 -4.94 -3.20
CA TYR A 460 -38.64 -3.73 -2.49
C TYR A 460 -38.09 -3.75 -1.06
N ASP A 461 -37.42 -2.66 -0.67
CA ASP A 461 -36.99 -2.45 0.71
C ASP A 461 -38.17 -2.03 1.57
N VAL A 462 -38.26 -2.59 2.79
CA VAL A 462 -39.46 -2.44 3.61
C VAL A 462 -39.25 -1.42 4.71
N TYR A 463 -40.19 -0.49 4.86
CA TYR A 463 -40.16 0.54 5.90
C TYR A 463 -41.40 0.49 6.78
N SER A 464 -41.23 0.80 8.07
CA SER A 464 -42.32 0.94 9.03
C SER A 464 -43.08 2.26 8.87
N GLN A 465 -42.46 3.26 8.23
CA GLN A 465 -43.04 4.57 7.94
C GLN A 465 -42.49 5.09 6.61
N ILE A 466 -43.19 6.03 5.98
CA ILE A 466 -42.72 6.68 4.76
C ILE A 466 -41.42 7.44 5.07
N PRO A 467 -40.28 7.09 4.42
CA PRO A 467 -39.03 7.75 4.67
C PRO A 467 -39.01 9.18 4.10
N ASP A 468 -38.34 10.08 4.80
CA ASP A 468 -37.96 11.37 4.23
C ASP A 468 -36.90 11.17 3.14
N ILE A 469 -36.89 12.03 2.14
CA ILE A 469 -35.90 12.01 1.05
C ILE A 469 -34.96 13.20 1.22
N THR A 470 -33.67 12.93 1.15
CA THR A 470 -32.61 13.94 1.11
C THR A 470 -32.22 14.16 -0.35
N LEU A 471 -32.30 15.40 -0.84
CA LEU A 471 -31.97 15.75 -2.23
C LEU A 471 -31.11 17.02 -2.28
N ARG A 472 -29.94 16.94 -2.91
CA ARG A 472 -29.06 18.07 -3.21
C ARG A 472 -29.56 18.78 -4.48
N ILE A 473 -29.90 20.05 -4.33
CA ILE A 473 -30.37 20.94 -5.39
C ILE A 473 -29.20 21.82 -5.86
N PRO A 474 -28.75 21.70 -7.12
CA PRO A 474 -27.65 22.51 -7.65
C PRO A 474 -27.89 24.02 -7.60
N TYR A 475 -26.82 24.79 -7.47
CA TYR A 475 -26.82 26.25 -7.54
C TYR A 475 -27.48 26.70 -8.85
N ARG A 476 -28.51 27.57 -8.72
CA ARG A 476 -29.42 28.06 -9.77
C ARG A 476 -30.57 27.14 -10.20
N LYS A 477 -30.80 26.03 -9.49
CA LYS A 477 -31.99 25.19 -9.65
C LYS A 477 -32.93 25.37 -8.46
N GLU A 478 -34.22 25.18 -8.70
CA GLU A 478 -35.25 25.18 -7.67
C GLU A 478 -35.87 23.79 -7.51
N ILE A 479 -36.53 23.53 -6.38
CA ILE A 479 -37.26 22.28 -6.14
C ILE A 479 -38.32 22.00 -7.22
N ASN A 480 -38.88 23.06 -7.82
CA ASN A 480 -39.86 22.97 -8.90
C ASN A 480 -39.26 22.46 -10.22
N ASP A 481 -37.93 22.42 -10.36
CA ASP A 481 -37.25 21.84 -11.52
C ASP A 481 -37.19 20.30 -11.45
N PHE A 482 -37.65 19.70 -10.35
CA PHE A 482 -37.65 18.25 -10.16
C PHE A 482 -39.07 17.68 -10.24
N ILE A 483 -39.15 16.44 -10.69
CA ILE A 483 -40.37 15.63 -10.65
C ILE A 483 -40.08 14.33 -9.89
N ILE A 484 -41.13 13.81 -9.27
CA ILE A 484 -41.14 12.50 -8.64
C ILE A 484 -42.12 11.61 -9.38
N SER A 485 -41.68 10.39 -9.68
CA SER A 485 -42.50 9.37 -10.32
C SER A 485 -42.78 8.26 -9.31
N PHE A 486 -44.04 7.85 -9.18
CA PHE A 486 -44.43 6.64 -8.47
C PHE A 486 -44.94 5.62 -9.49
N ASN A 487 -44.30 4.46 -9.59
CA ASN A 487 -44.70 3.39 -10.51
C ASN A 487 -44.89 3.88 -11.97
N GLY A 488 -44.07 4.86 -12.39
CA GLY A 488 -44.13 5.47 -13.73
C GLY A 488 -45.08 6.68 -13.88
N MET A 489 -45.93 6.99 -12.89
CA MET A 489 -46.77 8.19 -12.89
C MET A 489 -46.00 9.40 -12.37
N ASN A 490 -45.91 10.47 -13.17
CA ASN A 490 -45.11 11.66 -12.85
C ASN A 490 -45.92 12.73 -12.09
N PHE A 491 -45.32 13.31 -11.06
CA PHE A 491 -45.87 14.41 -10.27
C PHE A 491 -44.82 15.53 -10.11
N ILE A 492 -45.28 16.77 -9.97
CA ILE A 492 -44.37 17.85 -9.55
C ILE A 492 -44.03 17.63 -8.08
N LEU A 493 -42.74 17.68 -7.75
CA LEU A 493 -42.25 17.29 -6.42
C LEU A 493 -42.95 18.03 -5.28
N ASN A 494 -43.14 19.35 -5.41
CA ASN A 494 -43.85 20.19 -4.43
C ASN A 494 -45.36 19.92 -4.29
N GLU A 495 -46.01 19.24 -5.24
CA GLU A 495 -47.45 18.97 -5.16
C GLU A 495 -47.77 17.78 -4.26
N VAL A 496 -46.81 16.85 -4.13
CA VAL A 496 -46.98 15.58 -3.44
C VAL A 496 -46.08 15.44 -2.21
N SER A 497 -45.33 16.49 -1.86
CA SER A 497 -44.40 16.49 -0.73
C SER A 497 -44.30 17.84 -0.04
N ASN A 498 -43.95 17.81 1.25
CA ASN A 498 -43.55 18.98 2.02
C ASN A 498 -42.01 19.08 1.99
N VAL A 499 -41.48 20.22 1.53
CA VAL A 499 -40.04 20.38 1.34
C VAL A 499 -39.46 21.42 2.31
N LYS A 500 -38.40 21.05 3.02
CA LYS A 500 -37.60 21.96 3.84
C LYS A 500 -36.23 22.15 3.20
N LEU A 501 -35.88 23.39 2.88
CA LEU A 501 -34.58 23.75 2.28
C LEU A 501 -33.59 24.23 3.34
N ARG A 502 -32.33 23.85 3.19
CA ARG A 502 -31.18 24.34 3.97
C ARG A 502 -30.02 24.63 3.04
N THR A 503 -29.37 25.78 3.19
CA THR A 503 -28.20 26.10 2.37
C THR A 503 -27.00 25.27 2.81
N ILE A 504 -26.28 24.70 1.83
CA ILE A 504 -25.08 23.90 2.10
C ILE A 504 -23.89 24.86 2.26
N SER A 505 -23.15 24.70 3.35
CA SER A 505 -21.99 25.56 3.68
C SER A 505 -20.67 24.99 3.14
N ASP A 506 -20.69 24.37 1.96
CA ASP A 506 -19.52 23.76 1.28
C ASP A 506 -18.89 24.67 0.21
N GLY A 507 -19.43 25.87 0.02
CA GLY A 507 -18.97 26.84 -0.97
C GLY A 507 -19.53 26.63 -2.39
N SER A 508 -20.36 25.60 -2.61
CA SER A 508 -21.01 25.35 -3.92
C SER A 508 -22.17 26.31 -4.23
N GLY A 509 -22.82 26.85 -3.19
CA GLY A 509 -24.08 27.58 -3.32
C GLY A 509 -25.32 26.69 -3.47
N ASP A 510 -25.16 25.37 -3.39
CA ASP A 510 -26.25 24.40 -3.49
C ASP A 510 -27.17 24.43 -2.25
N ASN A 511 -28.39 23.95 -2.42
CA ASN A 511 -29.35 23.76 -1.34
C ASN A 511 -29.56 22.28 -1.06
N LEU A 512 -29.72 21.93 0.21
CA LEU A 512 -30.20 20.63 0.64
C LEU A 512 -31.71 20.68 0.87
N ALA A 513 -32.45 19.81 0.18
CA ALA A 513 -33.87 19.59 0.39
C ALA A 513 -34.11 18.33 1.22
N ILE A 514 -34.88 18.48 2.30
CA ILE A 514 -35.49 17.38 3.05
C ILE A 514 -36.96 17.33 2.64
N ILE A 515 -37.35 16.23 1.99
CA ILE A 515 -38.63 16.06 1.31
C ILE A 515 -39.44 15.00 2.05
N SER A 516 -40.57 15.39 2.63
CA SER A 516 -41.51 14.47 3.29
C SER A 516 -42.71 14.23 2.36
N ILE A 517 -42.85 13.02 1.82
CA ILE A 517 -43.96 12.66 0.91
C ILE A 517 -45.29 12.62 1.68
N GLN A 518 -46.37 13.14 1.07
CA GLN A 518 -47.72 13.06 1.64
C GLN A 518 -48.19 11.60 1.74
N ALA A 519 -48.70 11.21 2.92
CA ALA A 519 -49.06 9.83 3.20
C ALA A 519 -50.09 9.23 2.24
N GLU A 520 -51.14 9.98 1.89
CA GLU A 520 -52.18 9.52 0.96
C GLU A 520 -51.63 9.21 -0.43
N ARG A 521 -50.73 10.05 -0.94
CA ARG A 521 -50.10 9.87 -2.26
C ARG A 521 -49.24 8.63 -2.32
N PHE A 522 -48.50 8.38 -1.25
CA PHE A 522 -47.64 7.23 -1.17
C PHE A 522 -48.44 5.92 -1.00
N MET A 523 -49.38 5.89 -0.05
CA MET A 523 -50.12 4.66 0.27
C MET A 523 -50.96 4.15 -0.92
N ASN A 524 -51.50 5.05 -1.76
CA ASN A 524 -52.21 4.68 -2.98
C ASN A 524 -51.30 4.01 -4.04
N ASN A 525 -49.99 4.05 -3.86
CA ASN A 525 -48.99 3.48 -4.75
C ASN A 525 -48.10 2.45 -4.05
N ASN A 526 -48.47 1.90 -2.88
CA ASN A 526 -47.67 0.89 -2.17
C ASN A 526 -47.92 -0.51 -2.77
N PRO A 527 -46.89 -1.29 -3.18
CA PRO A 527 -45.46 -0.96 -3.25
C PRO A 527 -45.11 0.06 -4.33
N ALA A 528 -44.16 0.94 -4.03
CA ALA A 528 -43.81 2.05 -4.90
C ALA A 528 -42.37 1.97 -5.39
N LYS A 529 -42.18 2.05 -6.71
CA LYS A 529 -40.93 2.44 -7.34
C LYS A 529 -40.88 3.97 -7.44
N ILE A 530 -40.04 4.60 -6.63
CA ILE A 530 -39.82 6.05 -6.61
C ILE A 530 -38.69 6.39 -7.58
N ILE A 531 -38.92 7.35 -8.47
CA ILE A 531 -37.86 7.95 -9.31
C ILE A 531 -37.93 9.47 -9.18
N ILE A 532 -36.84 10.11 -8.75
CA ILE A 532 -36.71 11.57 -8.79
C ILE A 532 -35.76 11.95 -9.93
N ARG A 533 -36.22 12.83 -10.80
CA ARG A 533 -35.42 13.34 -11.93
C ARG A 533 -35.68 14.81 -12.20
N GLU A 534 -34.77 15.44 -12.92
CA GLU A 534 -34.90 16.82 -13.36
C GLU A 534 -35.82 16.94 -14.59
N LYS A 535 -36.70 17.95 -14.59
CA LYS A 535 -37.63 18.26 -15.68
C LYS A 535 -36.89 18.46 -17.00
N GLY A 536 -37.42 17.87 -18.07
CA GLY A 536 -36.82 17.96 -19.40
C GLY A 536 -35.54 17.15 -19.58
N THR A 537 -35.07 16.41 -18.57
CA THR A 537 -33.86 15.57 -18.66
C THR A 537 -34.16 14.10 -18.30
N SER A 538 -33.27 13.21 -18.72
CA SER A 538 -33.20 11.81 -18.28
C SER A 538 -32.33 11.61 -17.03
N ARG A 539 -31.84 12.71 -16.41
CA ARG A 539 -30.96 12.64 -15.25
C ARG A 539 -31.74 12.24 -14.01
N ILE A 540 -31.52 11.01 -13.56
CA ILE A 540 -32.11 10.45 -12.34
C ILE A 540 -31.22 10.83 -11.15
N TYR A 541 -31.86 11.34 -10.09
CA TYR A 541 -31.21 11.70 -8.82
C TYR A 541 -31.43 10.63 -7.76
N ILE A 542 -32.58 9.95 -7.78
CA ILE A 542 -32.96 8.82 -6.89
C ILE A 542 -33.80 7.84 -7.71
N GLU A 543 -33.53 6.55 -7.59
CA GLU A 543 -34.36 5.46 -8.10
C GLU A 543 -34.35 4.32 -7.10
N GLU A 544 -35.47 4.13 -6.39
CA GLU A 544 -35.54 3.21 -5.25
C GLU A 544 -36.92 2.53 -5.21
N SER A 545 -36.94 1.24 -4.87
CA SER A 545 -38.16 0.42 -4.78
C SER A 545 -38.47 0.14 -3.31
N ILE A 546 -39.63 0.60 -2.83
CA ILE A 546 -39.97 0.53 -1.41
C ILE A 546 -41.37 -0.01 -1.13
N PHE A 547 -41.54 -0.64 0.03
CA PHE A 547 -42.79 -1.20 0.53
C PHE A 547 -43.03 -0.71 1.98
N ILE A 548 -44.21 -0.18 2.29
CA ILE A 548 -44.55 0.25 3.66
C ILE A 548 -45.38 -0.82 4.38
N LEU A 549 -44.90 -1.26 5.56
CA LEU A 549 -45.60 -2.16 6.49
C LEU A 549 -45.48 -1.63 7.93
N LYS A 550 -46.51 -0.98 8.45
CA LYS A 550 -46.46 -0.26 9.74
C LYS A 550 -46.42 -1.17 10.97
N SER A 551 -46.99 -2.37 10.87
CA SER A 551 -47.28 -3.26 12.00
C SER A 551 -46.54 -4.60 11.97
N LEU A 552 -45.52 -4.73 11.13
CA LEU A 552 -44.73 -5.95 11.02
C LEU A 552 -43.78 -6.12 12.23
N ASP A 553 -43.90 -7.23 12.94
CA ASP A 553 -42.98 -7.67 13.99
C ASP A 553 -42.43 -9.06 13.65
N PHE A 554 -41.11 -9.22 13.77
CA PHE A 554 -40.44 -10.51 13.61
C PHE A 554 -39.34 -10.65 14.66
N LYS A 555 -39.20 -11.85 15.20
CA LYS A 555 -38.29 -12.13 16.32
C LYS A 555 -37.52 -13.42 16.11
N PHE A 556 -36.23 -13.34 16.40
CA PHE A 556 -35.32 -14.48 16.52
C PHE A 556 -35.10 -14.82 18.01
N ASP A 557 -34.69 -16.05 18.32
CA ASP A 557 -34.33 -16.41 19.70
C ASP A 557 -33.02 -15.76 20.19
N LYS A 558 -32.21 -15.25 19.25
CA LYS A 558 -30.99 -14.47 19.49
C LYS A 558 -30.99 -13.17 18.69
N SER A 559 -30.27 -12.16 19.18
CA SER A 559 -30.06 -10.89 18.47
C SER A 559 -29.19 -11.05 17.22
N TYR A 560 -28.25 -12.00 17.22
CA TYR A 560 -27.47 -12.43 16.07
C TYR A 560 -26.98 -13.88 16.21
N TYR A 561 -26.43 -14.41 15.12
CA TYR A 561 -25.76 -15.72 15.04
C TYR A 561 -24.37 -15.54 14.44
N TYR A 562 -23.42 -16.38 14.82
CA TYR A 562 -22.06 -16.34 14.25
C TYR A 562 -21.55 -17.74 13.91
N LYS A 563 -21.31 -18.59 14.91
CA LYS A 563 -20.77 -19.96 14.72
C LYS A 563 -21.85 -21.05 14.73
N GLU A 564 -23.07 -20.68 15.05
CA GLU A 564 -24.20 -21.60 15.12
C GLU A 564 -24.58 -22.13 13.74
N LYS A 565 -25.07 -23.37 13.70
CA LYS A 565 -25.53 -24.02 12.46
C LYS A 565 -27.01 -23.79 12.16
N ILE A 566 -27.78 -23.38 13.16
CA ILE A 566 -29.24 -23.30 13.11
C ILE A 566 -29.69 -21.99 13.74
N ALA A 567 -30.50 -21.22 13.01
CA ALA A 567 -31.23 -20.07 13.53
C ALA A 567 -32.67 -20.48 13.89
N ARG A 568 -33.25 -19.85 14.91
CA ARG A 568 -34.66 -20.04 15.29
C ARG A 568 -35.43 -18.74 15.19
N ILE A 569 -36.48 -18.75 14.38
CA ILE A 569 -37.47 -17.68 14.34
C ILE A 569 -38.55 -18.04 15.34
N ILE A 570 -38.83 -17.16 16.31
CA ILE A 570 -39.77 -17.40 17.41
C ILE A 570 -41.12 -16.71 17.19
N GLY A 571 -41.19 -15.74 16.28
CA GLY A 571 -42.46 -15.12 15.90
C GLY A 571 -42.33 -14.25 14.65
N LEU A 572 -43.43 -14.18 13.90
CA LEU A 572 -43.67 -13.26 12.79
C LEU A 572 -45.16 -12.92 12.83
N SER A 573 -45.48 -11.63 12.95
CA SER A 573 -46.86 -11.15 13.01
C SER A 573 -46.99 -9.79 12.34
N SER A 574 -48.14 -9.53 11.72
CA SER A 574 -48.51 -8.23 11.18
C SER A 574 -50.02 -8.13 11.11
N ASN A 575 -50.57 -6.92 11.27
CA ASN A 575 -52.00 -6.66 11.13
C ASN A 575 -52.37 -6.25 9.69
N GLU A 576 -51.38 -6.05 8.82
CA GLU A 576 -51.56 -5.53 7.44
C GLU A 576 -51.38 -6.60 6.37
N ILE A 577 -50.87 -7.78 6.72
CA ILE A 577 -50.62 -8.86 5.76
C ILE A 577 -51.23 -10.18 6.24
N GLU A 578 -51.77 -10.94 5.30
CA GLU A 578 -52.24 -12.30 5.54
C GLU A 578 -51.22 -13.29 4.98
N LEU A 579 -50.55 -14.04 5.85
CA LEU A 579 -49.62 -15.10 5.45
C LEU A 579 -50.41 -16.22 4.75
N THR A 580 -49.88 -16.74 3.63
CA THR A 580 -50.56 -17.81 2.87
C THR A 580 -50.46 -19.17 3.55
N GLU A 581 -49.47 -19.36 4.43
CA GLU A 581 -49.24 -20.59 5.18
C GLU A 581 -49.29 -20.35 6.70
N GLU A 582 -49.90 -21.28 7.44
CA GLU A 582 -49.83 -21.29 8.92
C GLU A 582 -48.43 -21.69 9.38
N LEU A 583 -47.64 -20.71 9.85
CA LEU A 583 -46.30 -20.94 10.38
C LEU A 583 -46.36 -21.44 11.84
N LYS A 584 -45.75 -22.60 12.11
CA LYS A 584 -45.58 -23.13 13.47
C LYS A 584 -44.23 -22.71 14.06
N PHE A 585 -44.25 -21.88 15.10
CA PHE A 585 -43.04 -21.42 15.78
C PHE A 585 -42.63 -22.35 16.96
N PRO A 586 -41.33 -22.51 17.25
CA PRO A 586 -40.19 -21.88 16.57
C PRO A 586 -39.79 -22.59 15.28
N LEU A 587 -39.58 -21.82 14.21
CA LEU A 587 -39.08 -22.31 12.91
C LEU A 587 -37.55 -22.43 12.95
N LYS A 588 -37.01 -23.54 12.46
CA LYS A 588 -35.56 -23.79 12.43
C LYS A 588 -35.02 -23.61 11.00
N VAL A 589 -34.05 -22.72 10.83
CA VAL A 589 -33.40 -22.47 9.54
C VAL A 589 -31.92 -22.89 9.62
N ASN A 590 -31.46 -23.67 8.64
CA ASN A 590 -30.06 -24.10 8.57
C ASN A 590 -29.22 -23.00 7.90
N ILE A 591 -28.45 -22.28 8.72
CA ILE A 591 -27.64 -21.12 8.31
C ILE A 591 -26.62 -21.47 7.21
N LYS A 592 -26.10 -22.70 7.21
CA LYS A 592 -25.13 -23.14 6.19
C LYS A 592 -25.74 -23.38 4.81
N LYS A 593 -27.05 -23.68 4.76
CA LYS A 593 -27.75 -23.92 3.48
C LYS A 593 -28.46 -22.68 2.97
N ASN A 594 -29.06 -21.91 3.87
CA ASN A 594 -29.80 -20.72 3.52
C ASN A 594 -29.60 -19.65 4.60
N LYS A 595 -29.12 -18.47 4.19
CA LYS A 595 -28.90 -17.32 5.09
C LYS A 595 -30.15 -16.45 5.23
N VAL A 596 -31.27 -16.91 4.66
CA VAL A 596 -32.53 -16.16 4.54
C VAL A 596 -33.71 -17.09 4.82
N PHE A 597 -34.77 -16.53 5.40
CA PHE A 597 -36.08 -17.14 5.53
C PHE A 597 -37.06 -16.43 4.60
N SER A 598 -37.89 -17.19 3.89
CA SER A 598 -38.87 -16.62 2.97
C SER A 598 -40.26 -17.24 3.17
N THR A 599 -41.30 -16.41 3.12
CA THR A 599 -42.71 -16.83 3.24
C THR A 599 -43.59 -15.95 2.35
N GLU A 600 -44.68 -16.51 1.83
CA GLU A 600 -45.61 -15.77 0.97
C GLU A 600 -46.71 -15.10 1.79
N PHE A 601 -47.16 -13.92 1.34
CA PHE A 601 -48.28 -13.19 1.93
C PHE A 601 -49.11 -12.47 0.87
N ASN A 602 -50.36 -12.17 1.23
CA ASN A 602 -51.24 -11.36 0.42
C ASN A 602 -51.29 -9.91 0.95
N TYR A 603 -51.25 -8.94 0.03
CA TYR A 603 -51.46 -7.51 0.29
C TYR A 603 -52.22 -6.91 -0.91
N ASP A 604 -53.34 -6.22 -0.67
CA ASP A 604 -54.24 -5.69 -1.71
C ASP A 604 -54.52 -6.67 -2.86
N GLU A 605 -54.97 -7.89 -2.51
CA GLU A 605 -55.30 -8.99 -3.43
C GLU A 605 -54.13 -9.50 -4.31
N ARG A 606 -52.90 -9.05 -4.06
CA ARG A 606 -51.69 -9.51 -4.75
C ARG A 606 -50.82 -10.36 -3.83
N ARG A 607 -50.14 -11.35 -4.41
CA ARG A 607 -49.17 -12.22 -3.72
C ARG A 607 -47.78 -11.63 -3.77
N PHE A 608 -47.13 -11.62 -2.62
CA PHE A 608 -45.75 -11.18 -2.43
C PHE A 608 -44.96 -12.23 -1.63
N LEU A 609 -43.65 -12.26 -1.84
CA LEU A 609 -42.71 -13.07 -1.07
C LEU A 609 -41.99 -12.18 -0.07
N LEU A 610 -42.23 -12.39 1.22
CA LEU A 610 -41.48 -11.79 2.31
C LEU A 610 -40.16 -12.53 2.47
N VAL A 611 -39.05 -11.79 2.47
CA VAL A 611 -37.69 -12.32 2.53
C VAL A 611 -36.98 -11.69 3.73
N ILE A 612 -36.71 -12.48 4.77
CA ILE A 612 -36.09 -12.05 6.03
C ILE A 612 -34.68 -12.63 6.09
N ASN A 613 -33.67 -11.76 6.04
CA ASN A 613 -32.28 -12.14 6.27
C ASN A 613 -32.09 -12.56 7.73
N ILE A 614 -31.43 -13.69 7.93
CA ILE A 614 -31.07 -14.15 9.26
C ILE A 614 -29.95 -13.24 9.78
N PRO A 615 -30.01 -12.76 11.05
CA PRO A 615 -29.02 -11.83 11.58
C PRO A 615 -27.69 -12.55 11.84
N ILE A 616 -26.87 -12.73 10.82
CA ILE A 616 -25.60 -13.46 10.91
C ILE A 616 -24.44 -12.47 10.81
N ILE A 617 -23.46 -12.59 11.70
CA ILE A 617 -22.16 -11.92 11.55
C ILE A 617 -21.33 -12.75 10.58
N THR A 618 -20.94 -12.16 9.46
CA THR A 618 -19.99 -12.77 8.52
C THR A 618 -18.83 -11.83 8.27
N TRP A 619 -17.65 -12.37 8.01
CA TRP A 619 -16.49 -11.56 7.71
C TRP A 619 -15.57 -12.24 6.70
N ARG A 620 -14.76 -11.43 6.03
CA ARG A 620 -13.66 -11.87 5.17
C ARG A 620 -12.43 -11.02 5.40
N PHE A 621 -11.27 -11.65 5.52
CA PHE A 621 -10.00 -11.01 5.71
C PHE A 621 -9.05 -11.45 4.61
N GLY A 622 -8.82 -10.57 3.63
CA GLY A 622 -8.18 -10.94 2.37
C GLY A 622 -8.90 -12.11 1.70
N HIS A 623 -8.22 -13.25 1.54
CA HIS A 623 -8.80 -14.45 0.92
C HIS A 623 -9.52 -15.39 1.91
N ILE A 624 -9.42 -15.14 3.22
CA ILE A 624 -9.99 -15.98 4.28
C ILE A 624 -11.39 -15.45 4.64
N ASN A 625 -12.34 -16.33 4.95
CA ASN A 625 -13.68 -15.93 5.38
C ASN A 625 -14.20 -16.75 6.57
N SER A 626 -15.26 -16.25 7.21
CA SER A 626 -15.88 -16.84 8.40
C SER A 626 -16.41 -18.26 8.19
N ASP A 627 -16.69 -18.68 6.95
CA ASP A 627 -17.25 -20.00 6.62
C ASP A 627 -16.15 -21.09 6.47
N MET A 628 -14.86 -20.72 6.46
CA MET A 628 -13.73 -21.65 6.35
C MET A 628 -13.44 -22.42 7.66
N LYS A 629 -12.89 -23.65 7.56
CA LYS A 629 -12.60 -24.50 8.73
C LYS A 629 -11.51 -23.99 9.67
N ALA A 630 -10.58 -23.16 9.18
CA ALA A 630 -9.44 -22.63 9.92
C ALA A 630 -9.46 -21.08 9.98
N CYS A 631 -10.64 -20.50 10.18
CA CYS A 631 -10.81 -19.05 10.24
C CYS A 631 -10.53 -18.46 11.64
N ASP A 632 -10.47 -19.28 12.68
CA ASP A 632 -10.28 -18.83 14.06
C ASP A 632 -8.84 -18.44 14.39
N ASN A 633 -7.86 -19.08 13.73
CA ASN A 633 -6.44 -18.80 13.88
C ASN A 633 -5.82 -18.75 12.48
N ILE A 634 -5.19 -17.63 12.14
CA ILE A 634 -4.72 -17.34 10.79
C ILE A 634 -3.21 -17.11 10.82
N TRP A 635 -2.49 -17.71 9.88
CA TRP A 635 -1.11 -17.34 9.59
C TRP A 635 -1.08 -16.04 8.78
N TRP A 636 -0.34 -15.04 9.25
CA TRP A 636 -0.41 -13.68 8.69
C TRP A 636 -0.13 -13.61 7.18
N GLU A 637 0.75 -14.46 6.65
CA GLU A 637 1.08 -14.47 5.22
C GLU A 637 0.00 -15.10 4.34
N ASP A 638 -0.96 -15.83 4.92
CA ASP A 638 -2.05 -16.47 4.15
C ASP A 638 -3.19 -15.48 3.86
N ILE A 639 -3.19 -14.32 4.52
CA ILE A 639 -4.20 -13.28 4.35
C ILE A 639 -4.14 -12.66 2.95
N GLY A 640 -2.93 -12.35 2.46
CA GLY A 640 -2.67 -11.70 1.17
C GLY A 640 -3.03 -10.21 1.12
N ASP A 641 -4.28 -9.84 1.42
CA ASP A 641 -4.78 -8.45 1.47
C ASP A 641 -5.24 -8.09 2.89
N TYR A 642 -4.57 -7.13 3.52
CA TYR A 642 -4.78 -6.76 4.92
C TYR A 642 -6.04 -5.89 5.14
N LYS A 643 -7.09 -6.15 4.38
CA LYS A 643 -8.41 -5.53 4.52
C LYS A 643 -9.41 -6.54 5.06
N LEU A 644 -9.96 -6.23 6.22
CA LEU A 644 -11.04 -6.99 6.84
C LEU A 644 -12.38 -6.39 6.45
N TYR A 645 -13.33 -7.21 6.05
CA TYR A 645 -14.70 -6.81 5.75
C TYR A 645 -15.63 -7.58 6.68
N ILE A 646 -16.50 -6.88 7.39
CA ILE A 646 -17.47 -7.46 8.32
C ILE A 646 -18.87 -7.03 7.93
N LYS A 647 -19.76 -7.99 7.66
CA LYS A 647 -21.19 -7.75 7.52
C LYS A 647 -21.84 -7.88 8.89
N PHE A 648 -22.33 -6.77 9.42
CA PHE A 648 -23.11 -6.75 10.65
C PHE A 648 -24.59 -7.00 10.35
N PRO A 649 -25.30 -7.74 11.20
CA PRO A 649 -26.71 -8.03 10.97
C PRO A 649 -27.64 -6.84 11.23
N ASN A 650 -27.30 -6.02 12.24
CA ASN A 650 -28.14 -4.91 12.70
C ASN A 650 -27.35 -3.60 12.64
N LYS A 651 -26.71 -3.24 13.77
CA LYS A 651 -25.87 -2.06 13.89
C LYS A 651 -24.41 -2.40 13.68
N GLU A 652 -23.71 -1.48 13.04
CA GLU A 652 -22.26 -1.53 12.93
C GLU A 652 -21.59 -1.47 14.30
N SER A 653 -20.40 -2.05 14.36
CA SER A 653 -19.54 -1.95 15.53
C SER A 653 -18.14 -1.48 15.14
N LYS A 654 -17.42 -0.95 16.11
CA LYS A 654 -15.98 -0.74 15.98
C LYS A 654 -15.29 -2.11 15.94
N LEU A 655 -14.18 -2.18 15.22
CA LEU A 655 -13.27 -3.31 15.32
C LEU A 655 -12.35 -3.08 16.51
N HIS A 656 -12.33 -4.05 17.40
CA HIS A 656 -11.49 -4.12 18.59
C HIS A 656 -10.28 -4.96 18.26
N ILE A 657 -9.09 -4.40 18.45
CA ILE A 657 -7.83 -5.06 18.14
C ILE A 657 -7.04 -5.14 19.43
N VAL A 658 -6.73 -6.36 19.82
CA VAL A 658 -5.93 -6.65 21.01
C VAL A 658 -4.62 -7.23 20.56
N THR A 659 -3.52 -6.61 20.96
CA THR A 659 -2.15 -7.10 20.78
C THR A 659 -1.53 -7.11 22.17
N GLY A 660 -0.83 -8.14 22.61
CA GLY A 660 -0.14 -8.27 23.92
C GLY A 660 -0.38 -7.17 24.98
N SER A 661 0.19 -5.98 24.77
CA SER A 661 0.10 -4.81 25.64
C SER A 661 -0.81 -3.66 25.16
N ASN A 662 -1.26 -3.66 23.91
CA ASN A 662 -2.00 -2.56 23.29
C ASN A 662 -3.41 -2.96 22.86
N TYR A 663 -4.32 -2.01 22.99
CA TYR A 663 -5.70 -2.14 22.62
C TYR A 663 -6.06 -0.97 21.69
N GLU A 664 -6.59 -1.28 20.50
CA GLU A 664 -6.95 -0.30 19.48
C GLU A 664 -8.42 -0.50 19.05
N LYS A 665 -9.13 0.61 18.79
CA LYS A 665 -10.48 0.60 18.22
C LYS A 665 -10.46 1.25 16.85
N ILE A 666 -10.87 0.53 15.82
CA ILE A 666 -10.93 1.02 14.44
C ILE A 666 -12.38 1.12 13.97
N GLN A 667 -12.76 2.25 13.37
CA GLN A 667 -14.06 2.42 12.71
C GLN A 667 -13.98 1.89 11.27
N GLY A 668 -14.99 1.12 10.86
CA GLY A 668 -15.04 0.56 9.50
C GLY A 668 -15.69 1.49 8.49
N LYS A 669 -15.29 1.39 7.22
CA LYS A 669 -15.93 2.05 6.07
C LYS A 669 -17.04 1.15 5.52
N LYS A 670 -18.29 1.63 5.47
CA LYS A 670 -19.38 0.89 4.82
C LYS A 670 -19.12 0.79 3.30
N ILE A 671 -19.16 -0.42 2.75
CA ILE A 671 -19.07 -0.74 1.33
C ILE A 671 -20.18 -1.74 1.03
N GLY A 672 -21.26 -1.27 0.40
CA GLY A 672 -22.47 -2.08 0.24
C GLY A 672 -23.07 -2.43 1.60
N ASP A 673 -23.18 -3.73 1.88
CA ASP A 673 -23.67 -4.30 3.14
C ASP A 673 -22.54 -4.71 4.11
N GLU A 674 -21.27 -4.51 3.75
CA GLU A 674 -20.11 -4.83 4.57
C GLU A 674 -19.43 -3.56 5.13
N TYR A 675 -18.69 -3.71 6.22
CA TYR A 675 -17.81 -2.68 6.77
C TYR A 675 -16.36 -3.10 6.58
N LYS A 676 -15.62 -2.30 5.84
CA LYS A 676 -14.20 -2.47 5.53
C LYS A 676 -13.33 -1.80 6.58
N TYR A 677 -12.35 -2.53 7.10
CA TYR A 677 -11.31 -2.07 8.01
C TYR A 677 -9.95 -2.31 7.34
N SER A 678 -9.13 -1.27 7.19
CA SER A 678 -7.75 -1.41 6.72
C SER A 678 -6.86 -1.70 7.92
N LEU A 679 -6.12 -2.79 7.86
CA LEU A 679 -5.25 -3.27 8.94
C LEU A 679 -3.77 -3.23 8.56
N ASP A 680 -3.42 -2.60 7.43
CA ASP A 680 -2.07 -2.59 6.85
C ASP A 680 -0.98 -2.17 7.85
N HIS A 681 -1.27 -1.23 8.77
CA HIS A 681 -0.30 -0.77 9.79
C HIS A 681 0.10 -1.87 10.76
N LEU A 682 -0.77 -2.86 11.01
CA LEU A 682 -0.50 -3.96 11.93
C LEU A 682 0.53 -4.93 11.37
N PHE A 683 0.66 -5.02 10.04
CA PHE A 683 1.54 -5.98 9.35
C PHE A 683 2.89 -5.39 8.92
N GLN A 684 3.24 -4.18 9.35
CA GLN A 684 4.51 -3.52 9.01
C GLN A 684 5.74 -4.09 9.73
N THR A 685 5.55 -4.91 10.77
CA THR A 685 6.64 -5.47 11.59
C THR A 685 6.36 -6.95 11.83
N VAL A 686 7.28 -7.81 11.39
CA VAL A 686 7.07 -9.28 11.30
C VAL A 686 7.28 -9.98 12.65
N GLU A 687 7.99 -9.38 13.60
CA GLU A 687 8.20 -9.93 14.94
C GLU A 687 7.19 -9.34 15.95
N LYS A 688 5.94 -9.81 15.92
CA LYS A 688 4.90 -9.41 16.89
C LYS A 688 4.29 -10.61 17.62
N GLU A 689 3.66 -10.32 18.76
CA GLU A 689 2.74 -11.25 19.41
C GLU A 689 1.46 -11.40 18.57
N PRO A 690 0.66 -12.48 18.79
CA PRO A 690 -0.60 -12.67 18.08
C PRO A 690 -1.54 -11.46 18.25
N ILE A 691 -2.30 -11.18 17.19
CA ILE A 691 -3.26 -10.09 17.14
C ILE A 691 -4.66 -10.69 17.16
N THR A 692 -5.45 -10.37 18.19
CA THR A 692 -6.85 -10.76 18.27
C THR A 692 -7.73 -9.65 17.69
N LEU A 693 -8.59 -10.03 16.74
CA LEU A 693 -9.60 -9.16 16.13
C LEU A 693 -10.97 -9.52 16.70
N GLY A 694 -11.70 -8.53 17.20
CA GLY A 694 -13.02 -8.70 17.80
C GLY A 694 -13.96 -7.53 17.51
N VAL A 695 -15.25 -7.70 17.78
CA VAL A 695 -16.28 -6.67 17.63
C VAL A 695 -17.24 -6.73 18.80
N ILE A 696 -17.92 -5.62 19.11
CA ILE A 696 -18.98 -5.60 20.12
C ILE A 696 -20.34 -5.49 19.42
N VAL A 697 -21.16 -6.54 19.49
CA VAL A 697 -22.48 -6.55 18.85
C VAL A 697 -23.55 -6.70 19.94
N GLU A 698 -24.43 -5.70 20.04
CA GLU A 698 -25.51 -5.65 21.06
C GLU A 698 -24.99 -5.85 22.51
N GLY A 699 -23.80 -5.32 22.81
CA GLY A 699 -23.17 -5.40 24.13
C GLY A 699 -22.35 -6.67 24.41
N ASN A 700 -22.33 -7.64 23.48
CA ASN A 700 -21.52 -8.85 23.59
C ASN A 700 -20.20 -8.69 22.84
N GLU A 701 -19.09 -9.09 23.46
CA GLU A 701 -17.77 -9.15 22.83
C GLU A 701 -17.64 -10.44 22.00
N GLU A 702 -17.49 -10.29 20.69
CA GLU A 702 -17.31 -11.40 19.76
C GLU A 702 -15.92 -11.40 19.16
N ARG A 703 -15.20 -12.53 19.32
CA ARG A 703 -13.90 -12.72 18.70
C ARG A 703 -14.07 -13.15 17.24
N ILE A 704 -13.64 -12.30 16.32
CA ILE A 704 -13.64 -12.57 14.88
C ILE A 704 -12.59 -13.62 14.54
N THR A 705 -11.31 -13.32 14.81
CA THR A 705 -10.18 -14.22 14.50
C THR A 705 -8.94 -13.81 15.30
N GLU A 706 -7.92 -14.66 15.31
CA GLU A 706 -6.59 -14.37 15.85
C GLU A 706 -5.51 -14.60 14.78
N VAL A 707 -4.63 -13.63 14.60
CA VAL A 707 -3.57 -13.64 13.58
C VAL A 707 -2.23 -13.88 14.25
N HIS A 708 -1.51 -14.89 13.77
CA HIS A 708 -0.25 -15.34 14.34
C HIS A 708 0.93 -14.98 13.42
N PHE A 709 2.01 -14.49 14.02
CA PHE A 709 3.25 -14.06 13.35
C PHE A 709 4.42 -15.02 13.59
N LYS A 710 4.28 -15.93 14.56
CA LYS A 710 5.26 -16.98 14.86
C LYS A 710 4.65 -18.36 14.58
N PRO A 711 5.41 -19.28 13.96
CA PRO A 711 4.92 -20.61 13.68
C PRO A 711 4.63 -21.38 14.98
N SER A 712 3.55 -22.16 14.99
CA SER A 712 3.11 -22.90 16.19
C SER A 712 2.43 -24.24 15.85
N ILE A 713 2.43 -25.14 16.83
CA ILE A 713 1.75 -26.44 16.76
C ILE A 713 0.57 -26.45 17.74
N HIS A 714 -0.62 -26.77 17.23
CA HIS A 714 -1.85 -26.88 18.01
C HIS A 714 -2.44 -28.31 17.93
N ASN A 715 -3.31 -28.65 18.88
CA ASN A 715 -4.05 -29.92 18.93
C ASN A 715 -3.17 -31.18 18.82
N PHE A 716 -1.99 -31.16 19.43
CA PHE A 716 -1.05 -32.27 19.37
C PHE A 716 -1.56 -33.50 20.13
N SER A 717 -1.51 -34.66 19.49
CA SER A 717 -1.74 -35.97 20.10
C SER A 717 -0.70 -36.98 19.61
N ILE A 718 -0.33 -37.94 20.47
CA ILE A 718 0.63 -39.00 20.14
C ILE A 718 0.22 -40.31 20.80
N SER A 719 0.39 -41.41 20.10
CA SER A 719 0.12 -42.76 20.57
C SER A 719 1.01 -43.77 19.86
N TYR A 720 1.41 -44.82 20.59
CA TYR A 720 2.17 -45.94 20.04
C TYR A 720 1.44 -47.24 20.33
N TYR A 721 1.29 -48.08 19.31
CA TYR A 721 0.59 -49.35 19.40
C TYR A 721 1.54 -50.52 19.12
N ASP A 722 1.58 -51.50 20.02
CA ASP A 722 2.39 -52.72 19.89
C ASP A 722 1.63 -53.85 19.17
N ASP A 723 2.27 -55.02 19.05
CA ASP A 723 1.78 -56.20 18.31
C ASP A 723 0.40 -56.73 18.78
N SER A 724 -0.13 -56.24 19.90
CA SER A 724 -1.44 -56.64 20.42
C SER A 724 -2.62 -55.83 19.86
N HIS A 725 -2.37 -54.78 19.08
CA HIS A 725 -3.39 -53.88 18.53
C HIS A 725 -3.56 -54.02 17.00
N VAL A 726 -4.75 -53.64 16.49
CA VAL A 726 -5.13 -53.75 15.06
C VAL A 726 -4.26 -52.89 14.13
N LEU A 727 -3.64 -51.84 14.67
CA LEU A 727 -2.69 -50.98 13.97
C LEU A 727 -1.38 -51.00 14.77
N ARG A 728 -0.27 -51.40 14.15
CA ARG A 728 1.08 -51.36 14.74
C ARG A 728 1.76 -50.04 14.40
N GLY A 729 2.49 -49.44 15.35
CA GLY A 729 3.39 -48.31 15.11
C GLY A 729 3.03 -47.00 15.81
N LEU A 730 3.74 -45.92 15.43
CA LEU A 730 3.60 -44.57 15.98
C LEU A 730 2.59 -43.73 15.18
N PHE A 731 1.66 -43.13 15.89
CA PHE A 731 0.67 -42.20 15.35
C PHE A 731 0.75 -40.89 16.14
N ALA A 732 1.08 -39.81 15.45
CA ALA A 732 1.03 -38.47 16.02
C ALA A 732 0.23 -37.56 15.08
N SER A 733 -0.61 -36.70 15.63
CA SER A 733 -1.42 -35.76 14.85
C SER A 733 -1.34 -34.36 15.46
N TRP A 734 -1.41 -33.34 14.62
CA TRP A 734 -1.46 -31.94 15.05
C TRP A 734 -2.02 -31.04 13.95
N SER A 735 -2.21 -29.76 14.28
CA SER A 735 -2.48 -28.70 13.32
C SER A 735 -1.36 -27.67 13.37
N PHE A 736 -0.63 -27.51 12.28
CA PHE A 736 0.44 -26.53 12.16
C PHE A 736 -0.10 -25.19 11.65
N LEU A 737 0.32 -24.11 12.30
CA LEU A 737 0.04 -22.73 11.89
C LEU A 737 1.37 -22.06 11.52
N GLY A 738 1.62 -21.89 10.22
CA GLY A 738 2.87 -21.34 9.70
C GLY A 738 3.18 -21.81 8.28
N LYS A 739 4.34 -21.41 7.75
CA LYS A 739 4.88 -21.93 6.50
C LYS A 739 6.25 -22.57 6.71
N GLY A 740 6.63 -23.45 5.78
CA GLY A 740 7.93 -24.11 5.75
C GLY A 740 7.88 -25.56 6.22
N LYS A 741 8.92 -26.32 5.88
CA LYS A 741 8.98 -27.75 6.20
C LYS A 741 9.11 -27.98 7.71
N LEU A 742 8.39 -28.99 8.20
CA LEU A 742 8.48 -29.46 9.57
C LEU A 742 9.37 -30.68 9.66
N TYR A 743 10.08 -30.78 10.77
CA TYR A 743 10.86 -31.95 11.13
C TYR A 743 10.43 -32.44 12.50
N ALA A 744 10.46 -33.76 12.71
CA ALA A 744 10.19 -34.34 14.01
C ALA A 744 11.23 -35.39 14.37
N ASP A 745 11.78 -35.28 15.58
CA ASP A 745 12.74 -36.22 16.14
C ASP A 745 12.05 -37.06 17.22
N ILE A 746 12.15 -38.39 17.12
CA ILE A 746 11.77 -39.32 18.19
C ILE A 746 13.02 -39.71 18.97
N ILE A 747 13.02 -39.43 20.26
CA ILE A 747 14.19 -39.53 21.13
C ILE A 747 13.90 -40.51 22.26
N TYR A 748 14.83 -41.41 22.55
CA TYR A 748 14.80 -42.25 23.73
C TYR A 748 15.23 -41.44 24.96
N SER A 749 14.27 -41.06 25.80
CA SER A 749 14.51 -40.16 26.94
C SER A 749 15.67 -40.60 27.86
N PRO A 750 15.82 -41.88 28.25
CA PRO A 750 16.85 -42.27 29.21
C PRO A 750 18.30 -42.06 28.75
N THR A 751 18.56 -42.06 27.44
CA THR A 751 19.92 -41.87 26.90
C THR A 751 20.00 -40.69 25.94
N THR A 752 18.93 -39.91 25.79
CA THR A 752 18.78 -38.83 24.79
C THR A 752 19.13 -39.29 23.36
N ARG A 753 19.00 -40.58 23.07
CA ARG A 753 19.39 -41.15 21.78
C ARG A 753 18.29 -40.89 20.77
N LEU A 754 18.63 -40.23 19.66
CA LEU A 754 17.74 -40.12 18.50
C LEU A 754 17.47 -41.51 17.93
N ILE A 755 16.19 -41.89 17.90
CA ILE A 755 15.71 -43.15 17.32
C ILE A 755 15.46 -42.95 15.82
N LYS A 756 14.70 -41.92 15.48
CA LYS A 756 14.33 -41.62 14.09
C LYS A 756 13.99 -40.14 13.93
N SER A 757 14.36 -39.58 12.79
CA SER A 757 13.94 -38.25 12.35
C SER A 757 12.99 -38.37 11.17
N TYR A 758 11.99 -37.50 11.14
CA TYR A 758 11.01 -37.40 10.07
C TYR A 758 11.09 -36.02 9.44
N GLU A 759 11.09 -35.99 8.12
CA GLU A 759 10.71 -34.81 7.34
C GLU A 759 9.21 -34.92 7.05
N ILE A 760 8.45 -33.91 7.43
CA ILE A 760 6.99 -33.93 7.38
C ILE A 760 6.51 -33.09 6.20
N ASP A 761 6.01 -33.76 5.18
CA ASP A 761 5.47 -33.12 3.97
C ASP A 761 3.98 -32.73 4.11
N ARG A 762 3.24 -33.39 5.01
CA ARG A 762 1.82 -33.10 5.30
C ARG A 762 1.69 -32.59 6.72
N TYR A 763 1.21 -31.36 6.88
CA TYR A 763 1.16 -30.58 8.12
C TYR A 763 0.28 -31.15 9.26
N ASP A 764 -0.18 -32.40 9.14
CA ASP A 764 -1.32 -32.95 9.88
C ASP A 764 -0.90 -34.09 10.83
N GLY A 765 0.30 -34.66 10.67
CA GLY A 765 0.79 -35.73 11.55
C GLY A 765 1.88 -36.65 10.99
N ILE A 766 2.27 -37.63 11.81
CA ILE A 766 3.14 -38.77 11.49
C ILE A 766 2.36 -40.07 11.66
N MET A 767 2.45 -40.95 10.67
CA MET A 767 2.03 -42.34 10.77
C MET A 767 3.18 -43.24 10.32
N ASP A 768 3.84 -43.88 11.27
CA ASP A 768 4.93 -44.81 11.00
C ASP A 768 4.60 -46.18 11.59
N LYS A 769 4.29 -47.14 10.71
CA LYS A 769 3.90 -48.50 11.11
C LYS A 769 5.08 -49.39 11.47
N ASP A 770 6.28 -49.01 11.02
CA ASP A 770 7.48 -49.85 11.07
C ASP A 770 8.46 -49.41 12.16
N ILE A 771 8.21 -48.27 12.82
CA ILE A 771 9.04 -47.85 13.95
C ILE A 771 8.85 -48.77 15.16
N GLU A 772 9.94 -49.37 15.58
CA GLU A 772 10.02 -50.14 16.82
C GLU A 772 10.57 -49.25 17.94
N LEU A 773 9.74 -49.00 18.95
CA LEU A 773 10.13 -48.25 20.14
C LEU A 773 10.34 -49.21 21.31
N TYR A 774 11.35 -48.93 22.14
CA TYR A 774 11.60 -49.73 23.33
C TYR A 774 10.48 -49.53 24.36
N TYR A 775 10.23 -50.51 25.22
CA TYR A 775 9.33 -50.34 26.38
C TYR A 775 9.94 -49.36 27.41
N ASN A 776 9.71 -48.06 27.25
CA ASN A 776 10.11 -46.99 28.15
C ASN A 776 9.49 -45.61 27.78
N GLU A 777 9.91 -44.55 28.46
CA GLU A 777 9.61 -43.15 28.13
C GLU A 777 10.40 -42.65 26.90
N HIS A 778 9.71 -41.90 26.05
CA HIS A 778 10.19 -41.34 24.80
C HIS A 778 9.81 -39.87 24.68
N GLU A 779 10.52 -39.15 23.83
CA GLU A 779 10.28 -37.75 23.50
C GLU A 779 10.02 -37.58 22.01
N ILE A 780 9.15 -36.62 21.69
CA ILE A 780 8.97 -36.08 20.35
C ILE A 780 9.29 -34.60 20.37
N VAL A 781 10.16 -34.18 19.44
CA VAL A 781 10.55 -32.78 19.24
C VAL A 781 10.18 -32.39 17.81
N ILE A 782 9.22 -31.48 17.65
CA ILE A 782 8.83 -30.92 16.33
C ILE A 782 9.49 -29.55 16.18
N TYR A 783 10.18 -29.32 15.07
CA TYR A 783 10.95 -28.10 14.84
C TYR A 783 11.00 -27.71 13.35
N GLN A 784 11.39 -26.46 13.10
CA GLN A 784 11.76 -25.96 11.78
C GLN A 784 13.27 -25.70 11.71
N LEU A 785 13.84 -25.83 10.52
CA LEU A 785 15.21 -25.46 10.24
C LEU A 785 15.22 -24.08 9.61
N ASN A 786 15.86 -23.11 10.25
CA ASN A 786 16.13 -21.80 9.66
C ASN A 786 17.52 -21.84 9.04
N GLU A 787 17.58 -21.74 7.71
CA GLU A 787 18.83 -21.51 6.98
C GLU A 787 19.12 -20.01 7.00
N ASP A 788 20.31 -19.62 7.45
CA ASP A 788 20.75 -18.23 7.40
C ASP A 788 21.34 -17.97 6.00
N ASP A 789 20.48 -17.49 5.09
CA ASP A 789 20.79 -17.25 3.68
C ASP A 789 21.98 -16.30 3.45
N PHE A 790 22.43 -15.57 4.48
CA PHE A 790 23.41 -14.50 4.34
C PHE A 790 24.84 -14.86 4.80
N PHE A 791 25.03 -15.83 5.70
CA PHE A 791 26.36 -16.09 6.29
C PHE A 791 26.80 -17.56 6.27
N GLY A 792 25.96 -18.52 5.89
CA GLY A 792 26.37 -19.94 5.81
C GLY A 792 26.81 -20.56 7.14
N GLU A 793 26.56 -19.89 8.27
CA GLU A 793 26.93 -20.36 9.61
C GLU A 793 25.71 -21.01 10.28
N GLY A 794 25.69 -22.35 10.26
CA GLY A 794 24.91 -23.20 11.18
C GLY A 794 23.38 -23.16 11.02
N ILE A 795 22.81 -24.26 10.53
CA ILE A 795 21.36 -24.48 10.51
C ILE A 795 20.82 -24.44 11.96
N LYS A 796 19.97 -23.46 12.28
CA LYS A 796 19.40 -23.31 13.63
C LYS A 796 18.05 -24.02 13.72
N LYS A 797 17.91 -24.95 14.68
CA LYS A 797 16.65 -25.62 15.00
C LYS A 797 15.74 -24.69 15.81
N ASN A 798 14.59 -24.31 15.25
CA ASN A 798 13.51 -23.61 15.95
C ASN A 798 12.49 -24.63 16.48
N ILE A 799 12.53 -24.93 17.78
CA ILE A 799 11.67 -25.94 18.41
C ILE A 799 10.25 -25.38 18.58
N LEU A 800 9.28 -26.01 17.92
CA LEU A 800 7.87 -25.66 17.99
C LEU A 800 7.11 -26.45 19.06
N LEU A 801 7.51 -27.69 19.31
CA LEU A 801 6.91 -28.56 20.31
C LEU A 801 7.94 -29.54 20.88
N HIS A 802 7.88 -29.77 22.20
CA HIS A 802 8.60 -30.85 22.87
C HIS A 802 7.65 -31.55 23.85
N LYS A 803 7.42 -32.86 23.66
CA LYS A 803 6.52 -33.65 24.50
C LYS A 803 7.11 -35.02 24.81
N LYS A 804 6.81 -35.53 26.02
CA LYS A 804 7.12 -36.89 26.47
C LYS A 804 5.91 -37.81 26.30
N PHE A 805 6.14 -39.07 25.97
CA PHE A 805 5.12 -40.12 25.91
C PHE A 805 5.69 -41.47 26.33
N ILE A 806 4.84 -42.38 26.80
CA ILE A 806 5.24 -43.70 27.29
C ILE A 806 4.91 -44.76 26.25
N VAL A 807 5.86 -45.66 26.00
CA VAL A 807 5.69 -46.86 25.19
C VAL A 807 5.61 -48.07 26.12
N GLY A 808 4.44 -48.73 26.11
CA GLY A 808 4.13 -49.87 26.97
C GLY A 808 3.26 -49.49 28.17
N ASP A 809 3.20 -50.39 29.15
CA ASP A 809 2.38 -50.22 30.34
C ASP A 809 2.92 -49.07 31.23
N PRO A 810 2.14 -47.99 31.47
CA PRO A 810 2.59 -46.83 32.24
C PRO A 810 3.02 -47.16 33.67
N VAL A 811 2.36 -48.12 34.33
CA VAL A 811 2.67 -48.54 35.71
C VAL A 811 4.03 -49.24 35.72
N ILE A 812 4.21 -50.19 34.81
CA ILE A 812 5.47 -50.96 34.73
C ILE A 812 6.63 -50.05 34.37
N VAL A 813 6.46 -49.18 33.36
CA VAL A 813 7.53 -48.28 32.90
C VAL A 813 7.96 -47.32 34.02
N LYS A 814 7.01 -46.68 34.72
CA LYS A 814 7.33 -45.75 35.81
C LYS A 814 7.98 -46.43 37.01
N CYS A 815 7.59 -47.67 37.32
CA CYS A 815 8.06 -48.40 38.50
C CYS A 815 9.29 -49.30 38.26
N LYS A 816 9.72 -49.47 37.00
CA LYS A 816 10.78 -50.41 36.61
C LYS A 816 12.08 -50.14 37.36
N ASN A 817 12.55 -51.12 38.14
CA ASN A 817 13.75 -51.05 38.98
C ASN A 817 13.74 -49.93 40.05
N LYS A 818 12.57 -49.38 40.37
CA LYS A 818 12.39 -48.36 41.41
C LYS A 818 11.73 -48.98 42.65
N MET A 819 11.99 -48.37 43.81
CA MET A 819 11.30 -48.68 45.05
C MET A 819 10.26 -47.59 45.28
N LEU A 820 9.03 -47.98 45.58
CA LEU A 820 7.96 -47.06 45.92
C LEU A 820 7.84 -47.02 47.44
N LYS A 821 7.81 -45.84 48.04
CA LYS A 821 7.59 -45.66 49.48
C LYS A 821 6.15 -45.23 49.71
N GLY A 822 5.43 -45.96 50.54
CA GLY A 822 4.09 -45.56 50.97
C GLY A 822 4.19 -44.30 51.82
N ILE A 823 3.49 -43.24 51.42
CA ILE A 823 3.45 -41.96 52.13
C ILE A 823 2.11 -41.73 52.82
N LYS A 824 1.03 -42.24 52.21
CA LYS A 824 -0.34 -42.12 52.74
C LYS A 824 -1.16 -43.36 52.42
N CYS A 825 -2.20 -43.61 53.19
CA CYS A 825 -3.26 -44.55 52.86
C CYS A 825 -4.64 -43.92 53.05
N ILE A 826 -5.63 -44.46 52.36
CA ILE A 826 -7.03 -44.05 52.41
C ILE A 826 -7.85 -45.20 52.98
N SER A 827 -8.70 -44.89 53.95
CA SER A 827 -9.68 -45.81 54.54
C SER A 827 -11.00 -45.05 54.73
N ASP A 828 -12.10 -45.56 54.18
CA ASP A 828 -13.43 -44.91 54.26
C ASP A 828 -13.41 -43.43 53.80
N SER A 829 -12.62 -43.11 52.77
CA SER A 829 -12.39 -41.74 52.26
C SER A 829 -11.58 -40.80 53.17
N GLU A 830 -11.08 -41.25 54.31
CA GLU A 830 -10.14 -40.49 55.17
C GLU A 830 -8.69 -40.80 54.81
N LYS A 831 -7.82 -39.77 54.80
CA LYS A 831 -6.39 -39.89 54.47
C LYS A 831 -5.53 -39.95 55.73
N PHE A 832 -4.66 -40.96 55.80
CA PHE A 832 -3.72 -41.17 56.91
C PHE A 832 -2.28 -41.20 56.39
N GLU A 833 -1.32 -40.75 57.20
CA GLU A 833 0.12 -40.82 56.89
C GLU A 833 0.67 -42.23 57.09
N LEU A 834 1.65 -42.62 56.28
CA LEU A 834 2.19 -43.97 56.26
C LEU A 834 3.72 -43.97 56.29
N ASP A 835 4.31 -44.74 57.22
CA ASP A 835 5.75 -44.65 57.51
C ASP A 835 6.56 -45.92 57.21
N ASN A 836 5.95 -47.10 57.22
CA ASN A 836 6.68 -48.37 57.24
C ASN A 836 6.55 -49.25 55.98
N PHE A 837 5.89 -48.77 54.93
CA PHE A 837 5.52 -49.61 53.78
C PHE A 837 6.25 -49.22 52.50
N TYR A 838 6.71 -50.23 51.76
CA TYR A 838 7.39 -50.06 50.48
C TYR A 838 6.97 -51.13 49.49
N LEU A 839 6.91 -50.79 48.20
CA LEU A 839 6.70 -51.73 47.11
C LEU A 839 7.92 -51.74 46.17
N LYS A 840 8.26 -52.91 45.65
CA LYS A 840 9.29 -53.09 44.62
C LYS A 840 8.92 -54.22 43.67
N ASP A 841 9.64 -54.31 42.56
CA ASP A 841 9.50 -55.39 41.57
C ASP A 841 8.06 -55.53 41.02
N ILE A 842 7.38 -54.40 40.78
CA ILE A 842 6.03 -54.39 40.22
C ILE A 842 6.06 -55.02 38.82
N LYS A 843 5.19 -56.01 38.62
CA LYS A 843 5.06 -56.78 37.37
C LYS A 843 3.59 -57.02 37.05
N PHE A 844 3.25 -57.15 35.78
CA PHE A 844 1.90 -57.53 35.34
C PHE A 844 1.82 -59.03 35.11
N SER A 845 0.87 -59.71 35.77
CA SER A 845 0.67 -61.15 35.68
C SER A 845 -0.31 -61.48 34.55
N ARG A 846 0.19 -61.73 33.33
CA ARG A 846 -0.65 -61.99 32.14
C ARG A 846 -1.64 -63.14 32.31
N LYS A 847 -1.32 -64.17 33.11
CA LYS A 847 -2.22 -65.31 33.37
C LYS A 847 -3.39 -64.96 34.29
N ARG A 848 -3.24 -63.94 35.12
CA ARG A 848 -4.16 -63.59 36.20
C ARG A 848 -4.89 -62.26 35.98
N GLY A 849 -4.35 -61.39 35.11
CA GLY A 849 -5.00 -60.14 34.70
C GLY A 849 -4.81 -58.98 35.68
N TYR A 850 -3.94 -59.10 36.68
CA TYR A 850 -3.65 -58.06 37.68
C TYR A 850 -2.14 -57.80 37.86
N TYR A 851 -1.80 -56.68 38.50
CA TYR A 851 -0.42 -56.36 38.86
C TYR A 851 -0.05 -57.02 40.18
N GLU A 852 1.19 -57.48 40.27
CA GLU A 852 1.77 -58.08 41.47
C GLU A 852 3.02 -57.29 41.87
N ALA A 853 3.22 -57.11 43.18
CA ALA A 853 4.39 -56.40 43.72
C ALA A 853 4.96 -57.11 44.95
N ASN A 854 6.26 -56.98 45.16
CA ASN A 854 6.90 -57.38 46.41
C ASN A 854 6.75 -56.23 47.42
N GLY A 855 6.13 -56.49 48.56
CA GLY A 855 6.05 -55.52 49.64
C GLY A 855 7.17 -55.70 50.66
N MET A 856 7.56 -54.60 51.28
CA MET A 856 8.54 -54.58 52.35
C MET A 856 8.03 -53.71 53.49
N TYR A 857 8.11 -54.24 54.71
CA TYR A 857 7.80 -53.52 55.94
C TYR A 857 9.05 -53.31 56.78
N LEU A 858 9.13 -52.18 57.48
CA LEU A 858 10.06 -52.02 58.59
C LEU A 858 9.35 -52.39 59.90
N ILE A 859 9.81 -53.45 60.55
CA ILE A 859 9.31 -53.88 61.87
C ILE A 859 10.42 -53.77 62.92
N ARG A 860 10.07 -53.41 64.15
CA ARG A 860 11.02 -53.41 65.28
C ARG A 860 11.15 -54.80 65.90
N ASP A 861 12.39 -55.25 66.11
CA ASP A 861 12.67 -56.50 66.82
C ASP A 861 12.32 -56.38 68.32
N ARG A 862 11.70 -57.43 68.87
CA ARG A 862 11.15 -57.46 70.25
C ARG A 862 12.23 -57.37 71.32
N PHE A 863 13.45 -57.83 71.03
CA PHE A 863 14.50 -57.95 72.04
C PHE A 863 15.57 -56.86 71.94
N THR A 864 15.74 -56.28 70.74
CA THR A 864 16.83 -55.33 70.47
C THR A 864 16.36 -53.92 70.15
N GLY A 865 15.07 -53.71 69.83
CA GLY A 865 14.53 -52.40 69.44
C GLY A 865 14.97 -51.89 68.06
N HIS A 866 15.86 -52.62 67.38
CA HIS A 866 16.32 -52.29 66.03
C HIS A 866 15.25 -52.57 64.97
N LYS A 867 15.19 -51.71 63.94
CA LYS A 867 14.32 -51.91 62.78
C LYS A 867 14.92 -53.01 61.90
N ARG A 868 14.12 -54.00 61.53
CA ARG A 868 14.45 -55.06 60.55
C ARG A 868 13.46 -55.04 59.40
N GLU A 869 13.93 -55.37 58.21
CA GLU A 869 13.11 -55.47 57.01
C GLU A 869 12.36 -56.80 56.99
N TRP A 870 11.06 -56.75 56.73
CA TRP A 870 10.22 -57.93 56.53
C TRP A 870 9.66 -57.92 55.12
N TYR A 871 9.96 -58.98 54.37
CA TYR A 871 9.67 -59.05 52.95
C TYR A 871 8.50 -59.98 52.63
N PHE A 872 7.56 -59.45 51.88
CA PHE A 872 6.58 -60.21 51.12
C PHE A 872 7.16 -60.40 49.72
N THR A 873 7.74 -61.58 49.51
CA THR A 873 8.54 -61.90 48.33
C THR A 873 7.69 -62.49 47.22
N LYS A 874 8.31 -62.88 46.09
CA LYS A 874 7.68 -63.54 44.94
C LYS A 874 6.82 -64.77 45.26
N TYR A 875 6.94 -65.35 46.45
CA TYR A 875 6.13 -66.50 46.91
C TYR A 875 4.80 -66.08 47.59
N ASN A 876 4.72 -64.83 48.05
CA ASN A 876 3.54 -64.19 48.63
C ASN A 876 3.43 -62.70 48.21
N PRO A 877 3.17 -62.40 46.92
CA PRO A 877 3.14 -61.02 46.43
C PRO A 877 1.84 -60.30 46.80
N PHE A 878 1.90 -58.96 46.87
CA PHE A 878 0.70 -58.12 46.91
C PHE A 878 0.06 -58.08 45.53
N VAL A 879 -1.27 -58.12 45.49
CA VAL A 879 -2.05 -57.79 44.30
C VAL A 879 -2.37 -56.30 44.36
N ILE A 880 -2.01 -55.58 43.31
CA ILE A 880 -2.25 -54.15 43.22
C ILE A 880 -3.08 -53.81 41.99
N LYS A 881 -3.94 -52.80 42.14
CA LYS A 881 -4.73 -52.24 41.05
C LYS A 881 -4.55 -50.73 41.03
N PRO A 882 -3.99 -50.16 39.95
CA PRO A 882 -3.71 -48.73 39.87
C PRO A 882 -5.01 -47.92 39.89
N VAL A 883 -5.04 -46.87 40.71
CA VAL A 883 -6.16 -45.94 40.83
C VAL A 883 -5.81 -44.62 40.12
N GLU A 884 -4.66 -44.04 40.46
CA GLU A 884 -4.14 -42.80 39.87
C GLU A 884 -2.63 -42.91 39.66
N ILE A 885 -2.14 -42.45 38.51
CA ILE A 885 -0.72 -42.55 38.12
C ILE A 885 -0.16 -41.15 37.86
N GLY A 886 0.28 -40.47 38.92
CA GLY A 886 0.96 -39.16 38.86
C GLY A 886 2.41 -39.25 38.36
N SER A 887 3.09 -38.11 38.24
CA SER A 887 4.52 -38.04 37.87
C SER A 887 5.42 -38.64 38.96
N ASP A 888 5.14 -38.29 40.21
CA ASP A 888 5.99 -38.61 41.38
C ASP A 888 5.27 -39.48 42.42
N GLU A 889 3.94 -39.48 42.39
CA GLU A 889 3.07 -40.29 43.24
C GLU A 889 2.22 -41.25 42.42
N ILE A 890 2.03 -42.47 42.91
CA ILE A 890 1.15 -43.49 42.32
C ILE A 890 0.27 -44.07 43.42
N SER A 891 -1.02 -44.18 43.16
CA SER A 891 -1.97 -44.78 44.08
C SER A 891 -2.45 -46.15 43.60
N PHE A 892 -2.53 -47.09 44.52
CA PHE A 892 -3.00 -48.46 44.26
C PHE A 892 -4.04 -48.87 45.28
N GLU A 893 -5.11 -49.50 44.81
CA GLU A 893 -5.83 -50.50 45.61
C GLU A 893 -4.88 -51.67 45.83
N ILE A 894 -4.78 -52.14 47.07
CA ILE A 894 -3.81 -53.18 47.43
C ILE A 894 -4.39 -54.19 48.40
N VAL A 895 -4.24 -55.46 48.04
CA VAL A 895 -4.62 -56.61 48.86
C VAL A 895 -3.47 -57.61 48.87
N ASP A 896 -3.44 -58.50 49.86
CA ASP A 896 -2.47 -59.57 49.88
C ASP A 896 -2.77 -60.66 48.83
N LYS A 897 -2.02 -61.77 48.85
CA LYS A 897 -2.17 -62.85 47.87
C LYS A 897 -3.51 -63.58 47.97
N ASP A 898 -4.10 -63.61 49.16
CA ASP A 898 -5.36 -64.29 49.45
C ASP A 898 -6.56 -63.34 49.29
N GLU A 899 -6.32 -62.13 48.74
CA GLU A 899 -7.27 -61.04 48.53
C GLU A 899 -7.77 -60.39 49.83
N ASP A 900 -7.04 -60.59 50.93
CA ASP A 900 -7.33 -59.94 52.20
C ASP A 900 -6.79 -58.50 52.21
N GLY A 901 -7.61 -57.59 52.74
CA GLY A 901 -7.27 -56.18 52.85
C GLY A 901 -6.20 -55.92 53.92
N LEU A 902 -5.40 -54.87 53.70
CA LEU A 902 -4.35 -54.46 54.63
C LEU A 902 -4.92 -53.66 55.81
N ILE A 903 -4.37 -53.87 57.01
CA ILE A 903 -4.80 -53.14 58.22
C ILE A 903 -3.79 -52.04 58.54
N TYR A 904 -4.27 -50.81 58.77
CA TYR A 904 -3.52 -49.64 59.20
C TYR A 904 -3.76 -49.35 60.70
N ASP A 905 -2.70 -49.03 61.44
CA ASP A 905 -2.77 -48.55 62.83
C ASP A 905 -2.61 -47.03 62.89
N ILE A 906 -3.68 -46.33 63.31
CA ILE A 906 -3.72 -44.88 63.45
C ILE A 906 -2.62 -44.35 64.38
N LYS A 907 -2.26 -45.10 65.43
CA LYS A 907 -1.29 -44.66 66.45
C LYS A 907 0.15 -44.77 65.96
N THR A 908 0.49 -45.85 65.26
CA THR A 908 1.88 -46.13 64.85
C THR A 908 2.17 -45.74 63.40
N LYS A 909 1.14 -45.39 62.61
CA LYS A 909 1.24 -45.08 61.18
C LYS A 909 1.77 -46.25 60.34
N HIS A 910 1.54 -47.46 60.81
CA HIS A 910 2.09 -48.68 60.23
C HIS A 910 1.00 -49.57 59.64
N ILE A 911 1.32 -50.27 58.56
CA ILE A 911 0.52 -51.36 58.02
C ILE A 911 0.89 -52.68 58.71
N ASN A 912 -0.12 -53.53 58.91
CA ASN A 912 -0.07 -54.83 59.60
C ASN A 912 0.55 -54.72 61.00
N PRO A 913 -0.06 -53.89 61.88
CA PRO A 913 0.36 -53.72 63.26
C PRO A 913 0.20 -55.04 64.04
N ARG A 914 0.88 -55.15 65.19
CA ARG A 914 0.57 -56.21 66.15
C ARG A 914 -0.77 -55.92 66.81
N ASP A 915 -1.54 -56.97 67.04
CA ASP A 915 -2.81 -56.92 67.75
C ASP A 915 -2.58 -56.53 69.22
N GLU A 916 -3.30 -55.52 69.69
CA GLU A 916 -3.34 -55.12 71.11
C GLU A 916 -4.79 -55.24 71.58
N ASP A 917 -5.04 -56.14 72.54
CA ASP A 917 -6.38 -56.52 73.00
C ASP A 917 -7.22 -55.29 73.41
N GLY A 918 -8.40 -55.14 72.77
CA GLY A 918 -9.50 -54.31 73.26
C GLY A 918 -9.67 -52.91 72.63
N ASN A 919 -9.03 -52.58 71.50
CA ASN A 919 -9.16 -51.27 70.87
C ASN A 919 -9.39 -51.31 69.35
N GLU A 920 -10.54 -51.84 68.93
CA GLU A 920 -10.92 -51.99 67.51
C GLU A 920 -10.96 -50.66 66.73
N SER A 921 -11.28 -49.53 67.38
CA SER A 921 -11.35 -48.21 66.73
C SER A 921 -9.99 -47.65 66.30
N ARG A 922 -8.90 -48.27 66.74
CA ARG A 922 -7.51 -47.92 66.37
C ARG A 922 -7.12 -48.42 64.99
N TYR A 923 -7.75 -49.49 64.52
CA TYR A 923 -7.36 -50.19 63.31
C TYR A 923 -8.33 -49.84 62.17
N LYS A 924 -7.78 -49.60 60.99
CA LYS A 924 -8.52 -49.22 59.79
C LYS A 924 -8.16 -50.12 58.63
N LEU A 925 -9.15 -50.55 57.85
CA LEU A 925 -8.92 -51.30 56.62
C LEU A 925 -8.48 -50.33 55.52
N ILE A 926 -7.40 -50.65 54.82
CA ILE A 926 -6.86 -49.79 53.77
C ILE A 926 -7.56 -50.09 52.45
N ASP A 927 -8.14 -49.06 51.85
CA ASP A 927 -8.73 -49.12 50.51
C ASP A 927 -7.69 -48.80 49.44
N VAL A 928 -6.91 -47.73 49.66
CA VAL A 928 -5.92 -47.23 48.69
C VAL A 928 -4.64 -46.82 49.40
N VAL A 929 -3.49 -47.15 48.83
CA VAL A 929 -2.18 -46.65 49.27
C VAL A 929 -1.62 -45.69 48.23
N ILE A 930 -1.17 -44.52 48.67
CA ILE A 930 -0.44 -43.53 47.87
C ILE A 930 1.05 -43.73 48.14
N LEU A 931 1.82 -43.99 47.08
CA LEU A 931 3.25 -44.20 47.15
C LEU A 931 4.02 -43.18 46.33
N GLU A 932 5.17 -42.77 46.83
CA GLU A 932 6.15 -41.92 46.16
C GLU A 932 7.24 -42.77 45.50
N ILE A 933 7.67 -42.38 44.30
CA ILE A 933 8.72 -43.08 43.55
C ILE A 933 10.11 -42.66 44.05
N MET A 934 10.90 -43.58 44.62
CA MET A 934 12.28 -43.28 45.05
C MET A 934 13.30 -43.46 43.90
N GLU A 935 14.12 -42.43 43.64
CA GLU A 935 15.25 -42.53 42.70
C GLU A 935 16.48 -43.20 43.35
N ARG A 936 17.33 -43.83 42.53
CA ARG A 936 18.47 -44.68 42.98
C ARG A 936 19.54 -43.98 43.83
N GLY A 937 19.44 -42.68 44.10
CA GLY A 937 20.36 -41.90 44.93
C GLY A 937 20.18 -42.07 46.46
N ASP A 938 18.99 -42.48 46.92
CA ASP A 938 18.64 -42.44 48.35
C ASP A 938 18.96 -43.72 49.15
N LYS A 939 19.89 -44.54 48.66
CA LYS A 939 20.40 -45.68 49.46
C LYS A 939 21.21 -45.24 50.69
N ASN A 940 21.60 -43.96 50.79
CA ASN A 940 22.34 -43.44 51.93
C ASN A 940 21.45 -43.07 53.14
N GLY A 941 20.12 -43.00 52.98
CA GLY A 941 19.20 -42.70 54.09
C GLY A 941 18.84 -43.89 54.99
N ILE A 942 19.23 -45.12 54.63
CA ILE A 942 18.89 -46.35 55.38
C ILE A 942 20.07 -46.82 56.26
N LYS A 943 21.21 -46.14 56.24
CA LYS A 943 22.36 -46.38 57.14
C LYS A 943 22.68 -45.17 58.02
N SER A 944 21.75 -44.76 58.87
CA SER A 944 22.03 -44.16 60.18
C SER A 944 20.72 -43.79 60.87
N TYR A 945 20.25 -44.64 61.78
CA TYR A 945 19.63 -44.32 63.08
C TYR A 945 19.49 -45.61 63.89
#